data_AF-A0A2Z6N8H8-F1
#
_entry.id   AF-A0A2Z6N8H8-F1
#
_cell.length_a   1.000
_cell.length_b   1.000
_cell.length_c   1.000
_cell.angle_alpha   90.00
_cell.angle_beta   90.00
_cell.angle_gamma   90.00
#
_symmetry.space_group_name_H-M   'P 1'
#
loop_
_entity.id
_entity.type
_entity.pdbx_description
1 polymer ?
#
loop_
_entity_poly.entity_id
_entity_poly.type
_entity_poly.pdbx_seq_one_letter_code
_entity_poly.pdbx_strand_id
1 'polypeptide(L)'
;MLPSHQEVKAVVFALNRDSAPGPDGFGALFFHHFWDIVSSDVINAVFEFFTSSWILPGFNSNIIALLPKTPDATSIDQYRPIAMANFKFKIISKILADRLASIMPSLISEEEMGFIHGRDIKDCLCIASEAANLLHNKSYGGNLALKIDISKAFDTLEWSFLLKVLKRFGFNEIFCNWINVILQSAFLSVSINGKAHGYFNCSRGVRQGDPLSPLLFCLAEDVLSRSISKLVAEGKLDLIKGTRSFSVPSHSFYADDLMILCKGKLSGLTYLKYLFDKYALESGQIINISKSTIFSGSITPGKPKVIHLQPIADKIRMKLSAWKASLLSMAGRVQSVRPFSQGGLNIRSLSNLNKATNLKLCWSLLNSQSSWAKLLRDRVIRKNKTIQYHISSSIWSSIKDEFAVIKDNSIWLLEHVRHLLTSTVSDYINNGHWTFPPEMFHHFNVINLVQQVTIPLVACQDKLLWKHTDTGDLQLKEAYFFKLQQFQDLHWAKSIWSSDIPPSKSILAWRLMHDKVPTDENLKLRVKIWSWFANSLDLVLQFTSMDDMWKICDLSWSPQCKIVVIAALINLLNTIWFARNQARFNNKIITWQSAISMITASTVMTGNNTSKTSSNSIRDFIILKHFKVNIHHPRAPVIKEVIWHPLVPNWIKCNIDGASKGNPGISSCGGIFRNNVAGFMLCFAEPLGFTTSYQAELCGVIRAIEIAHQMNWRNLWLETDSALVVLAVNNPSSHVTWYGVGAYRGSTIRVPVPGTGTGTLSKTEYPYIIAKN
;
A
#
# COMPACT_ATOMS: atom_id res chain seq x y z
N MET A 1 26.82 -15.66 9.88
CA MET A 1 25.36 -15.81 10.08
C MET A 1 24.83 -15.07 11.31
N LEU A 2 25.66 -14.43 12.14
CA LEU A 2 25.18 -13.61 13.25
C LEU A 2 24.42 -12.38 12.74
N PRO A 3 23.33 -11.96 13.40
CA PRO A 3 22.64 -10.72 13.04
C PRO A 3 23.47 -9.49 13.40
N SER A 4 23.31 -8.42 12.63
CA SER A 4 23.91 -7.12 12.98
C SER A 4 23.06 -6.42 14.05
N HIS A 5 23.66 -5.48 14.79
CA HIS A 5 22.90 -4.68 15.78
C HIS A 5 21.75 -3.90 15.10
N GLN A 6 22.00 -3.41 13.88
CA GLN A 6 21.01 -2.70 13.08
C GLN A 6 19.87 -3.62 12.62
N GLU A 7 20.17 -4.88 12.27
CA GLU A 7 19.17 -5.89 11.92
C GLU A 7 18.26 -6.21 13.12
N VAL A 8 18.84 -6.41 14.31
CA VAL A 8 18.05 -6.63 15.55
C VAL A 8 17.15 -5.43 15.83
N LYS A 9 17.69 -4.20 15.76
CA LYS A 9 16.90 -2.98 15.94
C LYS A 9 15.79 -2.88 14.90
N ALA A 10 16.09 -3.09 13.62
CA ALA A 10 15.10 -3.03 12.55
C ALA A 10 13.94 -4.01 12.78
N VAL A 11 14.25 -5.24 13.22
CA VAL A 11 13.23 -6.25 13.55
C VAL A 11 12.36 -5.82 14.73
N VAL A 12 12.95 -5.28 15.80
CA VAL A 12 12.20 -4.78 16.96
C VAL A 12 11.18 -3.72 16.53
N PHE A 13 11.61 -2.73 15.74
CA PHE A 13 10.75 -1.64 15.27
C PHE A 13 9.78 -2.05 14.15
N ALA A 14 10.03 -3.17 13.45
CA ALA A 14 9.11 -3.73 12.45
C ALA A 14 7.95 -4.54 13.06
N LEU A 15 8.11 -5.06 14.28
CA LEU A 15 7.03 -5.79 14.96
C LEU A 15 5.90 -4.84 15.38
N ASN A 16 4.65 -5.31 15.25
CA ASN A 16 3.47 -4.49 15.49
C ASN A 16 3.42 -3.96 16.93
N ARG A 17 3.44 -2.62 17.04
CA ARG A 17 3.42 -1.87 18.30
C ARG A 17 2.26 -2.23 19.23
N ASP A 18 1.09 -2.50 18.65
CA ASP A 18 -0.16 -2.76 19.38
C ASP A 18 -0.46 -4.25 19.57
N SER A 19 0.51 -5.12 19.28
CA SER A 19 0.34 -6.56 19.46
C SER A 19 0.26 -6.96 20.94
N ALA A 20 -0.56 -7.96 21.25
CA ALA A 20 -0.70 -8.49 22.61
C ALA A 20 0.64 -9.09 23.11
N PRO A 21 1.01 -8.86 24.37
CA PRO A 21 2.23 -9.39 24.95
C PRO A 21 2.12 -10.90 25.19
N GLY A 22 3.29 -11.53 25.39
CA GLY A 22 3.36 -12.90 25.88
C GLY A 22 3.21 -12.99 27.40
N PRO A 23 3.49 -14.17 28.00
CA PRO A 23 3.40 -14.39 29.44
C PRO A 23 4.18 -13.40 30.32
N ASP A 24 5.27 -12.80 29.83
CA ASP A 24 6.04 -11.83 30.60
C ASP A 24 5.42 -10.42 30.66
N GLY A 25 4.33 -10.17 29.93
CA GLY A 25 3.61 -8.90 29.93
C GLY A 25 4.28 -7.78 29.13
N PHE A 26 5.47 -7.99 28.57
CA PHE A 26 6.19 -6.95 27.82
C PHE A 26 5.89 -7.03 26.31
N GLY A 27 5.14 -6.06 25.82
CA GLY A 27 4.80 -5.91 24.39
C GLY A 27 5.75 -5.00 23.62
N ALA A 28 5.55 -4.88 22.31
CA ALA A 28 6.38 -4.07 21.42
C ALA A 28 6.54 -2.61 21.87
N LEU A 29 5.46 -2.00 22.39
CA LEU A 29 5.46 -0.64 22.91
C LEU A 29 6.54 -0.40 23.98
N PHE A 30 6.76 -1.37 24.87
CA PHE A 30 7.78 -1.28 25.91
C PHE A 30 9.18 -1.21 25.29
N PHE A 31 9.50 -2.14 24.39
CA PHE A 31 10.81 -2.19 23.74
C PHE A 31 11.07 -1.00 22.82
N HIS A 32 10.04 -0.46 22.17
CA HIS A 32 10.16 0.74 21.34
C HIS A 32 10.45 1.98 22.20
N HIS A 33 9.75 2.11 23.33
CA HIS A 33 9.85 3.28 24.19
C HIS A 33 11.14 3.31 25.03
N PHE A 34 11.55 2.15 25.56
CA PHE A 34 12.73 2.04 26.42
C PHE A 34 13.95 1.46 25.68
N TRP A 35 13.99 1.54 24.34
CA TRP A 35 15.05 0.95 23.53
C TRP A 35 16.45 1.40 23.99
N ASP A 36 16.63 2.68 24.29
CA ASP A 36 17.92 3.23 24.70
C ASP A 36 18.42 2.66 26.05
N ILE A 37 17.52 2.05 26.84
CA ILE A 37 17.84 1.39 28.11
C ILE A 37 18.07 -0.12 27.89
N VAL A 38 17.16 -0.79 27.18
CA VAL A 38 17.15 -2.28 27.11
C VAL A 38 17.90 -2.86 25.91
N SER A 39 18.36 -2.02 24.97
CA SER A 39 18.91 -2.47 23.68
C SER A 39 20.12 -3.40 23.83
N SER A 40 21.05 -3.11 24.74
CA SER A 40 22.23 -3.94 24.98
C SER A 40 21.85 -5.37 25.39
N ASP A 41 20.92 -5.50 26.34
CA ASP A 41 20.49 -6.79 26.87
C ASP A 41 19.72 -7.60 25.83
N VAL A 42 18.86 -6.94 25.07
CA VAL A 42 18.11 -7.57 23.97
C VAL A 42 19.07 -8.07 22.89
N ILE A 43 20.05 -7.25 22.48
CA ILE A 43 21.04 -7.65 21.46
C ILE A 43 21.88 -8.82 21.95
N ASN A 44 22.36 -8.76 23.19
CA ASN A 44 23.17 -9.84 23.78
C ASN A 44 22.39 -11.16 23.87
N ALA A 45 21.13 -11.12 24.30
CA ALA A 45 20.28 -12.31 24.36
C ALA A 45 20.03 -12.93 22.97
N VAL A 46 19.84 -12.08 21.94
CA VAL A 46 19.71 -12.55 20.56
C VAL A 46 21.03 -13.17 20.07
N PHE A 47 22.16 -12.53 20.35
CA PHE A 47 23.48 -12.98 19.94
C PHE A 47 23.87 -14.30 20.59
N GLU A 48 23.56 -14.46 21.88
CA GLU A 48 23.76 -15.71 22.61
C GLU A 48 23.08 -16.87 21.88
N PHE A 49 21.80 -16.74 21.50
CA PHE A 49 21.12 -17.77 20.72
C PHE A 49 21.83 -18.10 19.40
N PHE A 50 22.21 -17.10 18.61
CA PHE A 50 22.84 -17.33 17.30
C PHE A 50 24.29 -17.85 17.40
N THR A 51 24.93 -17.74 18.56
CA THR A 51 26.29 -18.25 18.80
C THR A 51 26.28 -19.64 19.44
N SER A 52 25.52 -19.82 20.52
CA SER A 52 25.52 -21.05 21.33
C SER A 52 24.43 -22.04 20.93
N SER A 53 23.47 -21.64 20.09
CA SER A 53 22.24 -22.41 19.81
C SER A 53 21.47 -22.78 21.07
N TRP A 54 21.45 -21.88 22.06
CA TRP A 54 20.77 -22.09 23.34
C TRP A 54 19.74 -21.00 23.60
N ILE A 55 18.65 -21.37 24.28
CA ILE A 55 17.56 -20.47 24.69
C ILE A 55 17.37 -20.60 26.19
N LEU A 56 17.41 -19.48 26.91
CA LEU A 56 17.14 -19.43 28.34
C LEU A 56 15.75 -20.01 28.66
N PRO A 57 15.62 -20.88 29.69
CA PRO A 57 14.32 -21.40 30.12
C PRO A 57 13.31 -20.27 30.37
N GLY A 58 12.09 -20.44 29.84
CA GLY A 58 11.03 -19.45 29.93
C GLY A 58 11.11 -18.29 28.93
N PHE A 59 12.21 -18.15 28.18
CA PHE A 59 12.32 -17.14 27.11
C PHE A 59 11.29 -17.42 26.01
N ASN A 60 11.17 -18.69 25.62
CA ASN A 60 10.18 -19.20 24.68
C ASN A 60 8.89 -19.72 25.38
N SER A 61 8.40 -18.98 26.38
CA SER A 61 7.08 -19.22 26.99
C SER A 61 5.96 -18.55 26.20
N ASN A 62 4.81 -19.22 26.15
CA ASN A 62 3.68 -18.85 25.31
C ASN A 62 2.36 -19.00 26.05
N ILE A 63 1.42 -18.09 25.80
CA ILE A 63 0.01 -18.24 26.21
C ILE A 63 -0.82 -18.58 24.97
N ILE A 64 -1.57 -19.67 25.01
CA ILE A 64 -2.51 -20.06 23.97
C ILE A 64 -3.86 -19.38 24.24
N ALA A 65 -4.25 -18.46 23.37
CA ALA A 65 -5.61 -17.94 23.31
C ALA A 65 -6.47 -18.83 22.41
N LEU A 66 -7.66 -19.22 22.88
CA LEU A 66 -8.63 -19.98 22.10
C LEU A 66 -9.61 -19.03 21.44
N LEU A 67 -9.49 -18.82 20.12
CA LEU A 67 -10.44 -18.00 19.37
C LEU A 67 -11.58 -18.87 18.82
N PRO A 68 -12.85 -18.57 19.13
CA PRO A 68 -13.97 -19.34 18.60
C PRO A 68 -14.09 -19.13 17.08
N LYS A 69 -14.23 -20.22 16.31
CA LYS A 69 -14.50 -20.18 14.87
C LYS A 69 -15.96 -19.84 14.57
N THR A 70 -16.85 -20.14 15.50
CA THR A 70 -18.30 -19.90 15.44
C THR A 70 -18.79 -19.27 16.75
N PRO A 71 -19.85 -18.45 16.74
CA PRO A 71 -20.34 -17.77 17.95
C PRO A 71 -20.68 -18.74 19.10
N ASP A 72 -21.26 -19.89 18.78
CA ASP A 72 -21.72 -20.89 19.75
C ASP A 72 -20.77 -22.09 19.82
N ALA A 73 -19.46 -21.84 19.97
CA ALA A 73 -18.46 -22.90 19.97
C ALA A 73 -18.52 -23.76 21.25
N THR A 74 -18.96 -25.01 21.12
CA THR A 74 -19.16 -25.97 22.24
C THR A 74 -18.10 -27.06 22.30
N SER A 75 -17.31 -27.26 21.24
CA SER A 75 -16.26 -28.29 21.17
C SER A 75 -14.88 -27.70 20.84
N ILE A 76 -13.81 -28.36 21.27
CA ILE A 76 -12.43 -27.83 21.13
C ILE A 76 -11.99 -27.62 19.68
N ASP A 77 -12.49 -28.43 18.75
CA ASP A 77 -12.22 -28.35 17.32
C ASP A 77 -12.86 -27.11 16.66
N GLN A 78 -13.84 -26.50 17.31
CA GLN A 78 -14.44 -25.22 16.92
C GLN A 78 -13.64 -24.01 17.42
N TYR A 79 -12.53 -24.22 18.12
CA TYR A 79 -11.60 -23.16 18.49
C TYR A 79 -10.34 -23.18 17.61
N ARG A 80 -9.75 -21.99 17.43
CA ARG A 80 -8.44 -21.80 16.82
C ARG A 80 -7.44 -21.40 17.91
N PRO A 81 -6.45 -22.24 18.22
CA PRO A 81 -5.41 -21.88 19.18
C PRO A 81 -4.45 -20.87 18.54
N ILE A 82 -4.21 -19.74 19.21
CA ILE A 82 -3.18 -18.77 18.84
C ILE A 82 -2.18 -18.67 19.97
N ALA A 83 -0.91 -18.93 19.67
CA ALA A 83 0.18 -18.85 20.63
C ALA A 83 0.74 -17.42 20.69
N MET A 84 0.62 -16.79 21.85
CA MET A 84 1.21 -15.50 22.16
C MET A 84 2.56 -15.71 22.84
N ALA A 85 3.62 -15.70 22.03
CA ALA A 85 4.99 -15.78 22.51
C ALA A 85 5.46 -14.45 23.14
N ASN A 86 6.40 -14.53 24.10
CA ASN A 86 7.11 -13.36 24.61
C ASN A 86 7.75 -12.55 23.48
N PHE A 87 7.69 -11.22 23.56
CA PHE A 87 8.18 -10.34 22.50
C PHE A 87 9.67 -10.54 22.22
N LYS A 88 10.48 -10.68 23.28
CA LYS A 88 11.93 -10.94 23.19
C LYS A 88 12.26 -12.21 22.37
N PHE A 89 11.45 -13.26 22.50
CA PHE A 89 11.59 -14.47 21.70
C PHE A 89 11.21 -14.24 20.23
N LYS A 90 10.14 -13.46 19.97
CA LYS A 90 9.71 -13.14 18.60
C LYS A 90 10.78 -12.42 17.78
N ILE A 91 11.73 -11.72 18.41
CA ILE A 91 12.85 -11.09 17.70
C ILE A 91 13.69 -12.15 16.99
N ILE A 92 14.04 -13.23 17.68
CA ILE A 92 14.83 -14.34 17.13
C ILE A 92 14.09 -14.99 15.96
N SER A 93 12.81 -15.36 16.18
CA SER A 93 12.02 -16.03 15.13
C SER A 93 11.77 -15.11 13.93
N LYS A 94 11.59 -13.81 14.15
CA LYS A 94 11.42 -12.82 13.07
C LYS A 94 12.68 -12.61 12.24
N ILE A 95 13.87 -12.58 12.84
CA ILE A 95 15.15 -12.51 12.11
C ILE A 95 15.27 -13.71 11.17
N LEU A 96 15.02 -14.93 11.68
CA LEU A 96 15.04 -16.14 10.87
C LEU A 96 13.98 -16.12 9.78
N ALA A 97 12.77 -15.65 10.09
CA ALA A 97 11.67 -15.56 9.14
C ALA A 97 11.98 -14.58 8.00
N ASP A 98 12.56 -13.42 8.29
CA ASP A 98 12.88 -12.42 7.25
C ASP A 98 13.97 -12.91 6.30
N ARG A 99 15.01 -13.55 6.85
CA ARG A 99 16.06 -14.19 6.05
C ARG A 99 15.48 -15.30 5.19
N LEU A 100 14.65 -16.17 5.76
CA LEU A 100 14.02 -17.26 5.03
C LEU A 100 13.08 -16.72 3.94
N ALA A 101 12.21 -15.76 4.26
CA ALA A 101 11.26 -15.15 3.33
C ALA A 101 11.92 -14.59 2.07
N SER A 102 13.15 -14.07 2.18
CA SER A 102 13.90 -13.54 1.04
C SER A 102 14.25 -14.59 -0.03
N ILE A 103 14.40 -15.86 0.37
CA ILE A 103 14.75 -16.97 -0.52
C ILE A 103 13.56 -17.87 -0.86
N MET A 104 12.47 -17.80 -0.10
CA MET A 104 11.27 -18.64 -0.29
C MET A 104 10.71 -18.66 -1.72
N PRO A 105 10.59 -17.54 -2.46
CA PRO A 105 10.04 -17.56 -3.82
C PRO A 105 10.82 -18.42 -4.81
N SER A 106 12.14 -18.59 -4.58
CA SER A 106 13.01 -19.42 -5.41
C SER A 106 13.06 -20.89 -4.97
N LEU A 107 12.68 -21.19 -3.72
CA LEU A 107 12.75 -22.52 -3.15
C LEU A 107 11.44 -23.31 -3.33
N ILE A 108 10.29 -22.67 -3.14
CA ILE A 108 8.97 -23.30 -3.11
C ILE A 108 8.33 -23.35 -4.50
N SER A 109 7.63 -24.45 -4.80
CA SER A 109 6.90 -24.67 -6.07
C SER A 109 5.92 -23.53 -6.37
N GLU A 110 5.69 -23.20 -7.64
CA GLU A 110 4.83 -22.07 -8.05
C GLU A 110 3.35 -22.26 -7.63
N GLU A 111 2.93 -23.48 -7.34
CA GLU A 111 1.58 -23.86 -6.95
C GLU A 111 1.18 -23.40 -5.53
N GLU A 112 2.14 -23.05 -4.66
CA GLU A 112 1.89 -22.53 -3.31
C GLU A 112 1.74 -21.00 -3.31
N MET A 113 0.56 -20.47 -3.04
CA MET A 113 0.35 -19.02 -3.01
C MET A 113 0.29 -18.43 -1.60
N GLY A 114 0.20 -19.27 -0.56
CA GLY A 114 0.11 -18.84 0.83
C GLY A 114 1.47 -18.43 1.41
N PHE A 115 1.51 -17.34 2.16
CA PHE A 115 2.68 -16.87 2.93
C PHE A 115 3.96 -16.55 2.14
N ILE A 116 3.98 -16.71 0.81
CA ILE A 116 5.14 -16.39 -0.02
C ILE A 116 5.06 -14.95 -0.53
N HIS A 117 6.16 -14.19 -0.38
CA HIS A 117 6.22 -12.82 -0.87
C HIS A 117 6.05 -12.76 -2.40
N GLY A 118 5.22 -11.82 -2.88
CA GLY A 118 4.94 -11.64 -4.30
C GLY A 118 3.86 -12.56 -4.88
N ARG A 119 3.32 -13.51 -4.10
CA ARG A 119 2.18 -14.37 -4.50
C ARG A 119 0.87 -13.84 -3.92
N ASP A 120 -0.21 -13.94 -4.68
CA ASP A 120 -1.52 -13.34 -4.34
C ASP A 120 -2.61 -14.40 -4.32
N ILE A 121 -3.45 -14.40 -3.28
CA ILE A 121 -4.61 -15.31 -3.12
C ILE A 121 -5.55 -15.28 -4.32
N LYS A 122 -5.63 -14.13 -5.02
CA LYS A 122 -6.47 -14.00 -6.22
C LYS A 122 -6.10 -15.01 -7.29
N ASP A 123 -4.83 -15.42 -7.38
CA ASP A 123 -4.35 -16.32 -8.42
C ASP A 123 -4.90 -17.73 -8.20
N CYS A 124 -4.92 -18.22 -6.95
CA CYS A 124 -5.60 -19.47 -6.57
C CYS A 124 -7.09 -19.41 -6.91
N LEU A 125 -7.76 -18.32 -6.52
CA LEU A 125 -9.21 -18.16 -6.75
C LEU A 125 -9.55 -18.15 -8.25
N CYS A 126 -8.74 -17.46 -9.05
CA CYS A 126 -8.93 -17.42 -10.50
C CYS A 126 -8.69 -18.79 -11.14
N ILE A 127 -7.63 -19.51 -10.74
CA ILE A 127 -7.42 -20.90 -11.18
C ILE A 127 -8.59 -21.79 -10.82
N ALA A 128 -9.05 -21.74 -9.58
CA ALA A 128 -10.18 -22.54 -9.10
C ALA A 128 -11.45 -22.26 -9.91
N SER A 129 -11.76 -20.99 -10.11
CA SER A 129 -12.95 -20.58 -10.84
C SER A 129 -12.89 -21.00 -12.31
N GLU A 130 -11.73 -20.85 -12.97
CA GLU A 130 -11.58 -21.25 -14.37
C GLU A 130 -11.55 -22.77 -14.53
N ALA A 131 -10.92 -23.50 -13.62
CA ALA A 131 -10.91 -24.97 -13.62
C ALA A 131 -12.30 -25.56 -13.36
N ALA A 132 -13.08 -24.97 -12.46
CA ALA A 132 -14.48 -25.34 -12.21
C ALA A 132 -15.32 -25.30 -13.50
N ASN A 133 -15.08 -24.28 -14.34
CA ASN A 133 -15.75 -24.18 -15.64
C ASN A 133 -15.30 -25.24 -16.65
N LEU A 134 -14.23 -26.00 -16.39
CA LEU A 134 -13.77 -27.10 -17.26
C LEU A 134 -14.25 -28.47 -16.78
N LEU A 135 -14.84 -28.57 -15.58
CA LEU A 135 -15.29 -29.85 -15.00
C LEU A 135 -16.41 -30.52 -15.80
N HIS A 136 -17.23 -29.75 -16.52
CA HIS A 136 -18.31 -30.27 -17.37
C HIS A 136 -17.84 -30.77 -18.74
N ASN A 137 -16.59 -30.50 -19.14
CA ASN A 137 -16.08 -30.93 -20.44
C ASN A 137 -15.97 -32.46 -20.51
N LYS A 138 -16.50 -33.05 -21.59
CA LYS A 138 -16.43 -34.50 -21.80
C LYS A 138 -14.98 -34.96 -21.92
N SER A 139 -14.57 -35.87 -21.04
CA SER A 139 -13.26 -36.52 -21.03
C SER A 139 -13.41 -37.96 -20.53
N TYR A 140 -12.54 -38.87 -21.00
CA TYR A 140 -12.52 -40.23 -20.48
C TYR A 140 -12.12 -40.23 -18.99
N GLY A 141 -12.96 -40.85 -18.15
CA GLY A 141 -12.85 -40.81 -16.69
C GLY A 141 -13.45 -39.57 -16.03
N GLY A 142 -13.96 -38.60 -16.80
CA GLY A 142 -14.49 -37.33 -16.28
C GLY A 142 -13.41 -36.41 -15.70
N ASN A 143 -13.74 -35.14 -15.50
CA ASN A 143 -12.88 -34.17 -14.83
C ASN A 143 -13.34 -33.99 -13.37
N LEU A 144 -12.38 -33.95 -12.45
CA LEU A 144 -12.59 -33.78 -11.02
C LEU A 144 -11.81 -32.59 -10.49
N ALA A 145 -12.39 -31.91 -9.51
CA ALA A 145 -11.66 -31.07 -8.58
C ALA A 145 -11.81 -31.63 -7.17
N LEU A 146 -10.71 -31.84 -6.47
CA LEU A 146 -10.67 -32.37 -5.12
C LEU A 146 -10.22 -31.25 -4.19
N LYS A 147 -11.10 -30.78 -3.31
CA LYS A 147 -10.71 -29.90 -2.20
C LYS A 147 -10.36 -30.79 -1.01
N ILE A 148 -9.10 -30.77 -0.62
CA ILE A 148 -8.55 -31.59 0.47
C ILE A 148 -8.32 -30.70 1.67
N ASP A 149 -8.86 -31.10 2.82
CA ASP A 149 -8.66 -30.43 4.12
C ASP A 149 -7.72 -31.29 4.97
N ILE A 150 -6.70 -30.68 5.57
CA ILE A 150 -5.76 -31.36 6.46
C ILE A 150 -6.15 -31.12 7.91
N SER A 151 -6.30 -32.19 8.69
CA SER A 151 -6.71 -32.12 10.08
C SER A 151 -5.65 -31.44 10.94
N LYS A 152 -5.98 -30.24 11.46
CA LYS A 152 -5.12 -29.46 12.36
C LYS A 152 -3.70 -29.30 11.80
N ALA A 153 -3.58 -28.90 10.53
CA ALA A 153 -2.35 -28.99 9.74
C ALA A 153 -1.09 -28.42 10.44
N PHE A 154 -1.23 -27.28 11.13
CA PHE A 154 -0.14 -26.67 11.90
C PHE A 154 0.24 -27.48 13.14
N ASP A 155 -0.75 -27.98 13.87
CA ASP A 155 -0.55 -28.67 15.16
C ASP A 155 -0.03 -30.11 14.97
N THR A 156 -0.26 -30.71 13.81
CA THR A 156 0.08 -32.11 13.51
C THR A 156 1.40 -32.28 12.76
N LEU A 157 2.12 -31.23 12.39
CA LEU A 157 3.37 -31.40 11.65
C LEU A 157 4.48 -32.05 12.50
N GLU A 158 4.99 -33.21 12.09
CA GLU A 158 6.08 -33.90 12.80
C GLU A 158 7.43 -33.18 12.63
N TRP A 159 8.13 -32.94 13.75
CA TRP A 159 9.40 -32.21 13.73
C TRP A 159 10.52 -32.99 13.04
N SER A 160 10.55 -34.31 13.22
CA SER A 160 11.55 -35.16 12.58
C SER A 160 11.42 -35.10 11.05
N PHE A 161 10.19 -35.05 10.53
CA PHE A 161 9.90 -34.83 9.12
C PHE A 161 10.34 -33.44 8.66
N LEU A 162 9.93 -32.39 9.36
CA LEU A 162 10.31 -31.01 9.02
C LEU A 162 11.83 -30.83 8.94
N LEU A 163 12.58 -31.36 9.91
CA LEU A 163 14.04 -31.27 9.92
C LEU A 163 14.69 -32.05 8.77
N LYS A 164 14.15 -33.23 8.40
CA LYS A 164 14.59 -33.97 7.20
C LYS A 164 14.35 -33.15 5.93
N VAL A 165 13.21 -32.47 5.84
CA VAL A 165 12.85 -31.62 4.71
C VAL A 165 13.83 -30.45 4.59
N LEU A 166 14.11 -29.72 5.69
CA LEU A 166 15.08 -28.63 5.69
C LEU A 166 16.47 -29.09 5.21
N LYS A 167 16.96 -30.22 5.73
CA LYS A 167 18.24 -30.79 5.27
C LYS A 167 18.20 -31.13 3.78
N ARG A 168 17.08 -31.65 3.27
CA ARG A 168 16.92 -32.01 1.85
C ARG A 168 16.84 -30.79 0.93
N PHE A 169 16.32 -29.66 1.41
CA PHE A 169 16.38 -28.36 0.72
C PHE A 169 17.79 -27.77 0.69
N GLY A 170 18.75 -28.35 1.42
CA GLY A 170 20.14 -27.90 1.46
C GLY A 170 20.45 -26.88 2.55
N PHE A 171 19.55 -26.69 3.53
CA PHE A 171 19.86 -25.87 4.70
C PHE A 171 20.98 -26.50 5.51
N ASN A 172 21.93 -25.68 5.96
CA ASN A 172 23.06 -26.16 6.75
C ASN A 172 22.62 -26.68 8.13
N GLU A 173 23.48 -27.49 8.76
CA GLU A 173 23.20 -28.11 10.06
C GLU A 173 23.00 -27.08 11.18
N ILE A 174 23.68 -25.93 11.12
CA ILE A 174 23.54 -24.87 12.13
C ILE A 174 22.11 -24.30 12.12
N PHE A 175 21.60 -23.97 10.93
CA PHE A 175 20.23 -23.49 10.77
C PHE A 175 19.22 -24.55 11.20
N CYS A 176 19.40 -25.79 10.76
CA CYS A 176 18.53 -26.90 11.17
C CYS A 176 18.53 -27.07 12.70
N ASN A 177 19.68 -26.90 13.35
CA ASN A 177 19.79 -26.96 14.80
C ASN A 177 19.06 -25.79 15.48
N TRP A 178 19.18 -24.57 14.97
CA TRP A 178 18.41 -23.43 15.47
C TRP A 178 16.90 -23.67 15.43
N ILE A 179 16.40 -24.21 14.31
CA ILE A 179 14.97 -24.59 14.19
C ILE A 179 14.61 -25.66 15.21
N ASN A 180 15.42 -26.72 15.33
CA ASN A 180 15.19 -27.79 16.30
C ASN A 180 15.13 -27.26 17.75
N VAL A 181 16.08 -26.41 18.15
CA VAL A 181 16.11 -25.80 19.49
C VAL A 181 14.88 -24.92 19.73
N ILE A 182 14.49 -24.10 18.76
CA ILE A 182 13.29 -23.25 18.85
C ILE A 182 12.02 -24.08 19.07
N LEU A 183 11.89 -25.21 18.36
CA LEU A 183 10.73 -26.10 18.46
C LEU A 183 10.69 -26.79 19.84
N GLN A 184 11.82 -27.35 20.27
CA GLN A 184 11.93 -28.08 21.53
C GLN A 184 11.83 -27.19 22.77
N SER A 185 12.24 -25.91 22.68
CA SER A 185 12.23 -25.00 23.82
C SER A 185 10.86 -24.39 24.13
N ALA A 186 9.82 -24.68 23.34
CA ALA A 186 8.52 -24.06 23.47
C ALA A 186 7.74 -24.58 24.68
N PHE A 187 7.37 -23.66 25.56
CA PHE A 187 6.53 -23.91 26.73
C PHE A 187 5.18 -23.23 26.58
N LEU A 188 4.08 -23.95 26.76
CA LEU A 188 2.72 -23.47 26.50
C LEU A 188 1.85 -23.51 27.75
N SER A 189 1.00 -22.50 27.90
CA SER A 189 -0.10 -22.46 28.88
C SER A 189 -1.39 -22.01 28.20
N VAL A 190 -2.55 -22.52 28.61
CA VAL A 190 -3.84 -22.15 27.98
C VAL A 190 -4.47 -20.97 28.73
N SER A 191 -4.89 -19.94 27.99
CA SER A 191 -5.64 -18.82 28.57
C SER A 191 -7.12 -19.16 28.69
N ILE A 192 -7.61 -19.29 29.93
CA ILE A 192 -9.04 -19.49 30.24
C ILE A 192 -9.49 -18.32 31.11
N ASN A 193 -10.52 -17.59 30.67
CA ASN A 193 -11.07 -16.43 31.39
C ASN A 193 -10.02 -15.37 31.78
N GLY A 194 -9.03 -15.15 30.91
CA GLY A 194 -7.95 -14.16 31.12
C GLY A 194 -6.84 -14.61 32.06
N LYS A 195 -6.84 -15.86 32.53
CA LYS A 195 -5.78 -16.44 33.36
C LYS A 195 -5.08 -17.59 32.62
N ALA A 196 -3.78 -17.76 32.88
CA ALA A 196 -3.00 -18.88 32.36
C ALA A 196 -3.28 -20.14 33.20
N HIS A 197 -3.61 -21.26 32.53
CA HIS A 197 -3.96 -22.53 33.14
C HIS A 197 -3.13 -23.67 32.54
N GLY A 198 -2.49 -24.43 33.42
CA GLY A 198 -1.64 -25.56 33.07
C GLY A 198 -0.36 -25.14 32.34
N TYR A 199 0.59 -26.07 32.28
CA TYR A 199 1.82 -25.89 31.51
C TYR A 199 2.21 -27.20 30.85
N PHE A 200 2.61 -27.15 29.58
CA PHE A 200 3.06 -28.32 28.84
C PHE A 200 4.06 -27.97 27.75
N ASN A 201 4.90 -28.95 27.41
CA ASN A 201 5.84 -28.88 26.29
C ASN A 201 5.16 -29.27 24.97
N CYS A 202 5.67 -28.76 23.85
CA CYS A 202 5.35 -29.28 22.53
C CYS A 202 6.15 -30.55 22.23
N SER A 203 5.56 -31.49 21.48
CA SER A 203 6.27 -32.62 20.87
C SER A 203 6.23 -32.62 19.34
N ARG A 204 5.29 -31.86 18.76
CA ARG A 204 5.07 -31.70 17.32
C ARG A 204 4.37 -30.38 17.03
N GLY A 205 4.24 -30.06 15.75
CA GLY A 205 3.53 -28.91 15.22
C GLY A 205 4.36 -27.63 15.18
N VAL A 206 3.88 -26.66 14.41
CA VAL A 206 4.43 -25.31 14.32
C VAL A 206 3.38 -24.29 14.79
N ARG A 207 3.82 -23.24 15.46
CA ARG A 207 2.92 -22.38 16.26
C ARG A 207 2.21 -21.33 15.41
N GLN A 208 0.88 -21.29 15.49
CA GLN A 208 0.11 -20.18 14.92
C GLN A 208 0.32 -18.90 15.73
N GLY A 209 0.79 -17.85 15.05
CA GLY A 209 1.10 -16.54 15.67
C GLY A 209 2.60 -16.22 15.76
N ASP A 210 3.47 -17.19 15.46
CA ASP A 210 4.91 -16.98 15.33
C ASP A 210 5.29 -16.62 13.87
N PRO A 211 6.15 -15.61 13.62
CA PRO A 211 6.52 -15.20 12.26
C PRO A 211 7.20 -16.29 11.41
N LEU A 212 7.92 -17.23 12.04
CA LEU A 212 8.70 -18.26 11.35
C LEU A 212 7.85 -19.47 10.95
N SER A 213 6.88 -19.85 11.78
CA SER A 213 6.05 -21.04 11.59
C SER A 213 5.39 -21.15 10.21
N PRO A 214 4.79 -20.10 9.60
CA PRO A 214 4.15 -20.23 8.30
C PRO A 214 5.13 -20.61 7.18
N LEU A 215 6.37 -20.13 7.24
CA LEU A 215 7.37 -20.44 6.21
C LEU A 215 7.89 -21.86 6.34
N LEU A 216 8.10 -22.33 7.58
CA LEU A 216 8.44 -23.74 7.85
C LEU A 216 7.33 -24.68 7.42
N PHE A 217 6.07 -24.28 7.63
CA PHE A 217 4.90 -25.01 7.17
C PHE A 217 4.88 -25.13 5.64
N CYS A 218 5.06 -24.03 4.90
CA CYS A 218 5.12 -24.07 3.44
C CYS A 218 6.24 -24.97 2.92
N LEU A 219 7.42 -24.98 3.56
CA LEU A 219 8.51 -25.90 3.17
C LEU A 219 8.13 -27.37 3.35
N ALA A 220 7.42 -27.70 4.43
CA ALA A 220 6.93 -29.05 4.67
C ALA A 220 5.87 -29.48 3.64
N GLU A 221 4.87 -28.63 3.38
CA GLU A 221 3.79 -28.89 2.41
C GLU A 221 4.30 -28.94 0.96
N ASP A 222 5.41 -28.27 0.64
CA ASP A 222 6.01 -28.32 -0.69
C ASP A 222 6.45 -29.74 -1.08
N VAL A 223 6.69 -30.63 -0.11
CA VAL A 223 6.90 -32.06 -0.36
C VAL A 223 5.66 -32.70 -0.99
N LEU A 224 4.47 -32.34 -0.50
CA LEU A 224 3.20 -32.82 -1.03
C LEU A 224 2.96 -32.26 -2.44
N SER A 225 3.18 -30.95 -2.63
CA SER A 225 3.12 -30.28 -3.94
C SER A 225 4.00 -30.98 -4.99
N ARG A 226 5.30 -31.15 -4.69
CA ARG A 226 6.25 -31.84 -5.59
C ARG A 226 5.86 -33.28 -5.85
N SER A 227 5.31 -33.97 -4.86
CA SER A 227 4.88 -35.37 -5.00
C SER A 227 3.70 -35.50 -5.96
N ILE A 228 2.74 -34.55 -5.92
CA ILE A 228 1.63 -34.50 -6.88
C ILE A 228 2.15 -34.21 -8.29
N SER A 229 3.02 -33.21 -8.45
CA SER A 229 3.66 -32.90 -9.73
C SER A 229 4.44 -34.08 -10.29
N LYS A 230 5.11 -34.86 -9.43
CA LYS A 230 5.80 -36.09 -9.82
C LYS A 230 4.85 -37.16 -10.36
N LEU A 231 3.68 -37.38 -9.74
CA LEU A 231 2.69 -38.32 -10.28
C LEU A 231 2.21 -37.92 -11.69
N VAL A 232 2.09 -36.62 -11.95
CA VAL A 232 1.73 -36.11 -13.28
C VAL A 232 2.86 -36.33 -14.27
N ALA A 233 4.10 -36.01 -13.91
CA ALA A 233 5.27 -36.20 -14.76
C ALA A 233 5.50 -37.69 -15.12
N GLU A 234 5.19 -38.60 -14.20
CA GLU A 234 5.25 -40.05 -14.42
C GLU A 234 4.04 -40.62 -15.18
N GLY A 235 3.07 -39.78 -15.58
CA GLY A 235 1.85 -40.23 -16.27
C GLY A 235 0.88 -41.05 -15.40
N LYS A 236 1.08 -41.06 -14.08
CA LYS A 236 0.23 -41.77 -13.12
C LYS A 236 -1.04 -40.99 -12.77
N LEU A 237 -0.97 -39.66 -12.84
CA LEU A 237 -2.10 -38.77 -12.61
C LEU A 237 -2.37 -37.90 -13.85
N ASP A 238 -3.55 -38.06 -14.44
CA ASP A 238 -3.96 -37.26 -15.59
C ASP A 238 -4.57 -35.93 -15.16
N LEU A 239 -4.13 -34.85 -15.81
CA LEU A 239 -4.70 -33.51 -15.63
C LEU A 239 -6.07 -33.37 -16.29
N ILE A 240 -6.90 -32.46 -15.77
CA ILE A 240 -8.11 -32.05 -16.50
C ILE A 240 -7.72 -31.53 -17.88
N LYS A 241 -8.57 -31.80 -18.88
CA LYS A 241 -8.32 -31.30 -20.22
C LYS A 241 -8.44 -29.77 -20.22
N GLY A 242 -7.30 -29.10 -20.36
CA GLY A 242 -7.20 -27.66 -20.53
C GLY A 242 -7.62 -27.21 -21.93
N THR A 243 -6.94 -26.20 -22.44
CA THR A 243 -7.16 -25.72 -23.81
C THR A 243 -6.18 -26.39 -24.78
N ARG A 244 -6.20 -25.99 -26.07
CA ARG A 244 -5.28 -26.56 -27.07
C ARG A 244 -3.81 -26.20 -26.81
N SER A 245 -3.54 -25.09 -26.13
CA SER A 245 -2.20 -24.52 -25.95
C SER A 245 -1.76 -24.43 -24.49
N PHE A 246 -2.65 -24.73 -23.53
CA PHE A 246 -2.36 -24.60 -22.11
C PHE A 246 -2.95 -25.77 -21.29
N SER A 247 -2.09 -26.45 -20.53
CA SER A 247 -2.46 -27.43 -19.52
C SER A 247 -2.79 -26.75 -18.20
N VAL A 248 -3.93 -27.10 -17.60
CA VAL A 248 -4.29 -26.58 -16.28
C VAL A 248 -3.33 -27.15 -15.23
N PRO A 249 -2.88 -26.36 -14.23
CA PRO A 249 -2.09 -26.88 -13.12
C PRO A 249 -2.75 -28.07 -12.43
N SER A 250 -1.92 -29.00 -11.94
CA SER A 250 -2.38 -30.22 -11.27
C SER A 250 -3.00 -29.95 -9.91
N HIS A 251 -2.54 -28.90 -9.24
CA HIS A 251 -3.01 -28.50 -7.92
C HIS A 251 -2.74 -27.02 -7.67
N SER A 252 -3.28 -26.51 -6.57
CA SER A 252 -3.09 -25.16 -6.05
C SER A 252 -3.16 -25.22 -4.53
N PHE A 253 -2.16 -24.64 -3.86
CA PHE A 253 -2.14 -24.47 -2.42
C PHE A 253 -2.37 -23.01 -2.03
N TYR A 254 -3.08 -22.80 -0.94
CA TYR A 254 -3.01 -21.58 -0.17
C TYR A 254 -2.81 -21.97 1.30
N ALA A 255 -1.56 -22.14 1.70
CA ALA A 255 -1.21 -22.78 2.97
C ALA A 255 -1.85 -24.17 3.10
N ASP A 256 -2.73 -24.39 4.08
CA ASP A 256 -3.37 -25.68 4.34
C ASP A 256 -4.55 -26.01 3.39
N ASP A 257 -5.05 -25.03 2.63
CA ASP A 257 -6.09 -25.24 1.63
C ASP A 257 -5.49 -25.82 0.34
N LEU A 258 -5.66 -27.14 0.13
CA LEU A 258 -5.24 -27.85 -1.07
C LEU A 258 -6.42 -28.11 -2.02
N MET A 259 -6.26 -27.72 -3.28
CA MET A 259 -7.16 -28.12 -4.35
C MET A 259 -6.40 -28.83 -5.47
N ILE A 260 -6.85 -30.03 -5.85
CA ILE A 260 -6.27 -30.88 -6.91
C ILE A 260 -7.21 -30.93 -8.10
N LEU A 261 -6.67 -30.83 -9.31
CA LEU A 261 -7.39 -30.83 -10.57
C LEU A 261 -6.90 -31.99 -11.44
N CYS A 262 -7.71 -33.04 -11.55
CA CYS A 262 -7.32 -34.26 -12.26
C CYS A 262 -8.51 -34.92 -12.98
N LYS A 263 -8.25 -35.94 -13.79
CA LYS A 263 -9.31 -36.83 -14.30
C LYS A 263 -9.74 -37.83 -13.24
N GLY A 264 -10.98 -38.28 -13.31
CA GLY A 264 -11.56 -39.30 -12.42
C GLY A 264 -11.20 -40.73 -12.79
N LYS A 265 -10.02 -40.98 -13.38
CA LYS A 265 -9.55 -42.35 -13.63
C LYS A 265 -9.23 -43.02 -12.30
N LEU A 266 -9.81 -44.19 -12.06
CA LEU A 266 -9.64 -44.92 -10.80
C LEU A 266 -8.17 -45.19 -10.46
N SER A 267 -7.36 -45.60 -11.45
CA SER A 267 -5.93 -45.83 -11.26
C SER A 267 -5.17 -44.61 -10.74
N GLY A 268 -5.45 -43.43 -11.31
CA GLY A 268 -4.84 -42.17 -10.86
C GLY A 268 -5.27 -41.78 -9.44
N LEU A 269 -6.56 -41.98 -9.11
CA LEU A 269 -7.07 -41.75 -7.76
C LEU A 269 -6.46 -42.72 -6.73
N THR A 270 -6.19 -43.97 -7.12
CA THR A 270 -5.48 -44.93 -6.25
C THR A 270 -4.06 -44.48 -5.96
N TYR A 271 -3.30 -44.01 -6.96
CA TYR A 271 -1.97 -43.45 -6.74
C TYR A 271 -2.00 -42.20 -5.86
N LEU A 272 -2.99 -41.34 -6.05
CA LEU A 272 -3.16 -40.15 -5.25
C LEU A 272 -3.47 -40.49 -3.78
N LYS A 273 -4.35 -41.47 -3.54
CA LYS A 273 -4.61 -42.00 -2.20
C LYS A 273 -3.35 -42.55 -1.56
N TYR A 274 -2.59 -43.39 -2.27
CA TYR A 274 -1.35 -43.95 -1.76
C TYR A 274 -0.33 -42.85 -1.39
N LEU A 275 -0.23 -41.81 -2.21
CA LEU A 275 0.63 -40.65 -1.92
C LEU A 275 0.21 -39.97 -0.62
N PHE A 276 -1.09 -39.74 -0.39
CA PHE A 276 -1.58 -39.15 0.84
C PHE A 276 -1.37 -40.04 2.06
N ASP A 277 -1.60 -41.35 1.93
CA ASP A 277 -1.37 -42.30 3.02
C ASP A 277 0.12 -42.31 3.42
N LYS A 278 1.04 -42.27 2.44
CA LYS A 278 2.48 -42.18 2.67
C LYS A 278 2.89 -40.82 3.28
N TYR A 279 2.33 -39.72 2.78
CA TYR A 279 2.59 -38.39 3.33
C TYR A 279 2.18 -38.32 4.79
N ALA A 280 0.96 -38.77 5.11
CA ALA A 280 0.43 -38.80 6.46
C ALA A 280 1.29 -39.63 7.43
N LEU A 281 1.86 -40.75 6.97
CA LEU A 281 2.74 -41.60 7.78
C LEU A 281 4.03 -40.86 8.20
N GLU A 282 4.62 -40.08 7.29
CA GLU A 282 5.91 -39.40 7.53
C GLU A 282 5.72 -38.02 8.19
N SER A 283 4.79 -37.20 7.69
CA SER A 283 4.56 -35.83 8.16
C SER A 283 3.65 -35.76 9.38
N GLY A 284 2.89 -36.82 9.63
CA GLY A 284 1.85 -36.86 10.65
C GLY A 284 0.58 -36.07 10.31
N GLN A 285 0.50 -35.49 9.11
CA GLN A 285 -0.64 -34.70 8.66
C GLN A 285 -1.66 -35.56 7.92
N ILE A 286 -2.84 -35.71 8.50
CA ILE A 286 -3.88 -36.62 8.02
C ILE A 286 -5.02 -35.83 7.36
N ILE A 287 -5.51 -36.32 6.21
CA ILE A 287 -6.68 -35.74 5.54
C ILE A 287 -7.91 -35.83 6.44
N ASN A 288 -8.62 -34.71 6.55
CA ASN A 288 -9.95 -34.65 7.11
C ASN A 288 -10.99 -35.04 6.04
N ILE A 289 -11.43 -36.29 6.07
CA ILE A 289 -12.43 -36.80 5.11
C ILE A 289 -13.75 -36.03 5.21
N SER A 290 -14.18 -35.64 6.41
CA SER A 290 -15.46 -34.94 6.62
C SER A 290 -15.51 -33.53 6.05
N LYS A 291 -14.34 -32.89 5.90
CA LYS A 291 -14.21 -31.52 5.37
C LYS A 291 -13.71 -31.49 3.93
N SER A 292 -13.13 -32.60 3.47
CA SER A 292 -12.70 -32.75 2.08
C SER A 292 -13.90 -32.97 1.17
N THR A 293 -13.86 -32.41 -0.04
CA THR A 293 -14.98 -32.45 -0.99
C THR A 293 -14.50 -32.74 -2.40
N ILE A 294 -15.30 -33.50 -3.15
CA ILE A 294 -15.05 -33.85 -4.55
C ILE A 294 -16.09 -33.16 -5.41
N PHE A 295 -15.65 -32.44 -6.44
CA PHE A 295 -16.50 -31.77 -7.41
C PHE A 295 -16.35 -32.45 -8.77
N SER A 296 -17.49 -32.73 -9.41
CA SER A 296 -17.58 -33.29 -10.75
C SER A 296 -18.73 -32.65 -11.54
N GLY A 297 -18.60 -32.49 -12.85
CA GLY A 297 -19.66 -31.96 -13.70
C GLY A 297 -19.86 -30.45 -13.60
N SER A 298 -21.08 -29.96 -13.83
CA SER A 298 -21.40 -28.53 -13.78
C SER A 298 -21.65 -28.07 -12.35
N ILE A 299 -20.76 -27.23 -11.81
CA ILE A 299 -21.01 -26.52 -10.55
C ILE A 299 -22.02 -25.40 -10.84
N THR A 300 -23.24 -25.50 -10.32
CA THR A 300 -24.23 -24.42 -10.44
C THR A 300 -23.78 -23.22 -9.59
N PRO A 301 -23.72 -22.00 -10.16
CA PRO A 301 -23.41 -20.81 -9.40
C PRO A 301 -24.56 -20.51 -8.42
N GLY A 302 -24.39 -20.92 -7.16
CA GLY A 302 -25.31 -20.54 -6.08
C GLY A 302 -25.18 -19.04 -5.78
N LYS A 303 -26.29 -18.39 -5.45
CA LYS A 303 -26.26 -17.00 -4.97
C LYS A 303 -25.41 -16.93 -3.69
N PRO A 304 -24.56 -15.91 -3.51
CA PRO A 304 -23.81 -15.74 -2.28
C PRO A 304 -24.78 -15.64 -1.09
N LYS A 305 -24.58 -16.51 -0.10
CA LYS A 305 -25.36 -16.50 1.13
C LYS A 305 -24.93 -15.32 2.00
N VAL A 306 -25.82 -14.85 2.88
CA VAL A 306 -25.53 -13.75 3.84
C VAL A 306 -24.23 -14.00 4.61
N ILE A 307 -23.99 -15.24 5.02
CA ILE A 307 -22.77 -15.65 5.73
C ILE A 307 -21.47 -15.34 4.96
N HIS A 308 -21.48 -15.36 3.62
CA HIS A 308 -20.30 -15.02 2.81
C HIS A 308 -20.00 -13.51 2.83
N LEU A 309 -21.02 -12.67 3.08
CA LEU A 309 -20.88 -11.21 3.17
C LEU A 309 -20.71 -10.73 4.62
N GLN A 310 -20.94 -11.62 5.60
CA GLN A 310 -20.84 -11.31 7.03
C GLN A 310 -19.46 -10.74 7.43
N PRO A 311 -18.31 -11.26 6.96
CA PRO A 311 -17.01 -10.67 7.28
C PRO A 311 -16.83 -9.23 6.79
N ILE A 312 -17.48 -8.88 5.67
CA ILE A 312 -17.48 -7.49 5.15
C ILE A 312 -18.31 -6.62 6.09
N ALA A 313 -19.50 -7.10 6.48
CA ALA A 313 -20.36 -6.40 7.43
C ALA A 313 -19.66 -6.20 8.79
N ASP A 314 -18.95 -7.21 9.29
CA ASP A 314 -18.24 -7.14 10.56
C ASP A 314 -17.04 -6.19 10.50
N LYS A 315 -16.29 -6.17 9.39
CA LYS A 315 -15.24 -5.16 9.15
C LYS A 315 -15.81 -3.74 9.15
N ILE A 316 -16.98 -3.53 8.55
CA ILE A 316 -17.67 -2.24 8.58
C ILE A 316 -18.07 -1.90 10.02
N ARG A 317 -18.72 -2.81 10.74
CA ARG A 317 -19.11 -2.62 12.15
C ARG A 317 -17.93 -2.30 13.05
N MET A 318 -16.81 -3.02 12.90
CA MET A 318 -15.57 -2.81 13.66
C MET A 318 -14.95 -1.44 13.36
N LYS A 319 -14.95 -1.02 12.07
CA LYS A 319 -14.52 0.34 11.72
C LYS A 319 -15.41 1.41 12.33
N LEU A 320 -16.73 1.20 12.31
CA LEU A 320 -17.70 2.13 12.88
C LEU A 320 -17.57 2.20 14.41
N SER A 321 -17.38 1.06 15.08
CA SER A 321 -17.25 1.02 16.55
C SER A 321 -15.95 1.64 17.06
N ALA A 322 -14.89 1.68 16.23
CA ALA A 322 -13.65 2.38 16.53
C ALA A 322 -13.79 3.92 16.50
N TRP A 323 -14.90 4.48 15.99
CA TRP A 323 -15.12 5.92 15.95
C TRP A 323 -15.67 6.45 17.26
N LYS A 324 -14.77 6.82 18.17
CA LYS A 324 -15.10 7.69 19.30
C LYS A 324 -14.90 9.15 18.86
N ALA A 325 -15.96 9.96 18.92
CA ALA A 325 -15.97 11.34 18.41
C ALA A 325 -14.87 12.24 18.99
N SER A 326 -14.40 11.96 20.21
CA SER A 326 -13.30 12.66 20.88
C SER A 326 -11.91 12.35 20.29
N LEU A 327 -11.73 11.27 19.53
CA LEU A 327 -10.44 10.77 19.06
C LEU A 327 -10.22 10.90 17.54
N LEU A 328 -11.22 11.37 16.78
CA LEU A 328 -11.09 11.57 15.34
C LEU A 328 -10.28 12.82 15.02
N SER A 329 -9.15 12.64 14.34
CA SER A 329 -8.33 13.73 13.79
C SER A 329 -9.12 14.59 12.79
N MET A 330 -8.64 15.80 12.51
CA MET A 330 -9.32 16.70 11.56
C MET A 330 -9.47 16.07 10.17
N ALA A 331 -8.43 15.39 9.69
CA ALA A 331 -8.48 14.63 8.44
C ALA A 331 -9.52 13.49 8.49
N GLY A 332 -9.61 12.78 9.63
CA GLY A 332 -10.62 11.76 9.86
C GLY A 332 -12.04 12.31 9.83
N ARG A 333 -12.26 13.52 10.38
CA ARG A 333 -13.55 14.23 10.31
C ARG A 333 -13.90 14.65 8.89
N VAL A 334 -12.98 15.30 8.16
CA VAL A 334 -13.17 15.68 6.75
C VAL A 334 -13.49 14.45 5.89
N GLN A 335 -12.84 13.32 6.15
CA GLN A 335 -13.07 12.07 5.42
C GLN A 335 -14.40 11.41 5.78
N SER A 336 -14.85 11.49 7.05
CA SER A 336 -16.19 11.03 7.47
C SER A 336 -17.35 11.73 6.76
N VAL A 337 -17.04 12.88 6.17
CA VAL A 337 -17.99 13.89 5.75
C VAL A 337 -18.05 13.99 4.22
N ARG A 338 -17.17 13.29 3.50
CA ARG A 338 -17.38 13.09 2.06
C ARG A 338 -18.67 12.25 1.84
N PRO A 339 -19.38 12.41 0.73
CA PRO A 339 -20.38 11.45 0.29
C PRO A 339 -19.83 10.01 0.30
N PHE A 340 -20.68 9.02 0.55
CA PHE A 340 -20.30 7.60 0.49
C PHE A 340 -19.65 7.23 -0.86
N SER A 341 -20.13 7.84 -1.95
CA SER A 341 -19.56 7.71 -3.29
C SER A 341 -18.15 8.29 -3.44
N GLN A 342 -17.74 9.20 -2.57
CA GLN A 342 -16.45 9.91 -2.55
C GLN A 342 -15.49 9.38 -1.45
N GLY A 343 -15.78 8.22 -0.86
CA GLY A 343 -14.97 7.64 0.22
C GLY A 343 -15.24 8.26 1.59
N GLY A 344 -16.41 8.89 1.75
CA GLY A 344 -17.05 9.23 3.01
C GLY A 344 -16.97 8.12 4.05
N LEU A 345 -16.84 8.45 5.32
CA LEU A 345 -16.79 7.48 6.43
C LEU A 345 -15.68 6.41 6.24
N ASN A 346 -14.74 6.62 5.31
CA ASN A 346 -13.76 5.61 4.87
C ASN A 346 -14.40 4.24 4.52
N ILE A 347 -15.67 4.26 4.09
CA ILE A 347 -16.42 3.13 3.54
C ILE A 347 -16.62 3.44 2.06
N ARG A 348 -16.06 2.59 1.20
CA ARG A 348 -16.14 2.76 -0.25
C ARG A 348 -17.35 2.01 -0.78
N SER A 349 -18.02 2.58 -1.79
CA SER A 349 -19.06 1.87 -2.54
C SER A 349 -18.53 0.54 -3.08
N LEU A 350 -19.20 -0.56 -2.71
CA LEU A 350 -18.88 -1.89 -3.21
C LEU A 350 -19.04 -1.98 -4.73
N SER A 351 -19.99 -1.24 -5.31
CA SER A 351 -20.16 -1.17 -6.77
C SER A 351 -18.95 -0.50 -7.44
N ASN A 352 -18.47 0.62 -6.89
CA ASN A 352 -17.31 1.32 -7.44
C ASN A 352 -16.02 0.52 -7.22
N LEU A 353 -15.89 -0.14 -6.06
CA LEU A 353 -14.79 -1.08 -5.82
C LEU A 353 -14.82 -2.24 -6.79
N ASN A 354 -16.00 -2.82 -7.08
CA ASN A 354 -16.13 -3.91 -8.04
C ASN A 354 -15.70 -3.48 -9.44
N LYS A 355 -16.13 -2.29 -9.90
CA LYS A 355 -15.67 -1.72 -11.18
C LYS A 355 -14.15 -1.52 -11.23
N ALA A 356 -13.56 -0.99 -10.15
CA ALA A 356 -12.11 -0.83 -10.04
C ALA A 356 -11.35 -2.17 -10.04
N THR A 357 -11.88 -3.15 -9.30
CA THR A 357 -11.32 -4.50 -9.24
C THR A 357 -11.43 -5.19 -10.59
N ASN A 358 -12.54 -5.05 -11.32
CA ASN A 358 -12.70 -5.58 -12.67
C ASN A 358 -11.65 -5.00 -13.63
N LEU A 359 -11.42 -3.69 -13.57
CA LEU A 359 -10.37 -3.04 -14.37
C LEU A 359 -8.98 -3.58 -14.00
N LYS A 360 -8.63 -3.66 -12.70
CA LYS A 360 -7.34 -4.23 -12.27
C LYS A 360 -7.19 -5.71 -12.62
N LEU A 361 -8.28 -6.47 -12.56
CA LEU A 361 -8.27 -7.90 -12.90
C LEU A 361 -8.08 -8.08 -14.41
N CYS A 362 -8.72 -7.26 -15.25
CA CYS A 362 -8.50 -7.24 -16.69
C CYS A 362 -7.06 -6.84 -17.05
N TRP A 363 -6.49 -5.87 -16.33
CA TRP A 363 -5.08 -5.48 -16.47
C TRP A 363 -4.15 -6.64 -16.13
N SER A 364 -4.43 -7.33 -15.02
CA SER A 364 -3.67 -8.51 -14.61
C SER A 364 -3.84 -9.66 -15.62
N LEU A 365 -5.03 -9.84 -16.20
CA LEU A 365 -5.27 -10.82 -17.27
C LEU A 365 -4.41 -10.54 -18.50
N LEU A 366 -4.09 -9.29 -18.83
CA LEU A 366 -3.27 -8.96 -19.99
C LEU A 366 -1.77 -9.03 -19.71
N ASN A 367 -1.34 -8.62 -18.51
CA ASN A 367 0.08 -8.44 -18.18
C ASN A 367 0.69 -9.60 -17.37
N SER A 368 -0.10 -10.35 -16.60
CA SER A 368 0.41 -11.39 -15.69
C SER A 368 0.86 -12.66 -16.42
N GLN A 369 1.92 -13.30 -15.94
CA GLN A 369 2.34 -14.65 -16.39
C GLN A 369 1.80 -15.79 -15.52
N SER A 370 0.91 -15.49 -14.57
CA SER A 370 0.26 -16.49 -13.73
C SER A 370 -0.57 -17.48 -14.56
N SER A 371 -0.69 -18.71 -14.04
CA SER A 371 -1.38 -19.80 -14.72
C SER A 371 -2.84 -19.48 -15.08
N TRP A 372 -3.55 -18.72 -14.24
CA TRP A 372 -4.94 -18.35 -14.51
C TRP A 372 -5.04 -17.36 -15.67
N ALA A 373 -4.11 -16.42 -15.76
CA ALA A 373 -4.09 -15.43 -16.81
C ALA A 373 -3.76 -16.10 -18.15
N LYS A 374 -2.79 -17.03 -18.17
CA LYS A 374 -2.48 -17.85 -19.35
C LYS A 374 -3.68 -18.69 -19.80
N LEU A 375 -4.32 -19.42 -18.87
CA LEU A 375 -5.50 -20.22 -19.14
C LEU A 375 -6.66 -19.39 -19.70
N LEU A 376 -7.02 -18.30 -19.02
CA LEU A 376 -8.15 -17.48 -19.41
C LEU A 376 -7.89 -16.73 -20.73
N ARG A 377 -6.68 -16.16 -20.92
CA ARG A 377 -6.30 -15.56 -22.21
C ARG A 377 -6.44 -16.54 -23.36
N ASP A 378 -6.00 -17.79 -23.18
CA ASP A 378 -6.18 -18.79 -24.24
C ASP A 378 -7.64 -19.21 -24.43
N ARG A 379 -8.54 -18.98 -23.47
CA ARG A 379 -9.98 -19.23 -23.69
C ARG A 379 -10.66 -18.07 -24.42
N VAL A 380 -10.25 -16.82 -24.15
CA VAL A 380 -11.03 -15.62 -24.54
C VAL A 380 -10.35 -14.71 -25.56
N ILE A 381 -9.07 -14.88 -25.83
CA ILE A 381 -8.31 -14.04 -26.77
C ILE A 381 -7.82 -14.88 -27.95
N ARG A 382 -8.09 -14.42 -29.17
CA ARG A 382 -7.66 -15.02 -30.44
C ARG A 382 -7.12 -13.93 -31.36
N LYS A 383 -5.89 -14.08 -31.85
CA LYS A 383 -5.24 -13.09 -32.75
C LYS A 383 -5.37 -11.64 -32.24
N ASN A 384 -5.14 -11.44 -30.94
CA ASN A 384 -5.26 -10.14 -30.26
C ASN A 384 -6.67 -9.49 -30.26
N LYS A 385 -7.72 -10.30 -30.48
CA LYS A 385 -9.12 -9.91 -30.37
C LYS A 385 -9.84 -10.79 -29.36
N THR A 386 -10.84 -10.24 -28.69
CA THR A 386 -11.71 -11.00 -27.80
C THR A 386 -12.67 -11.87 -28.60
N ILE A 387 -13.02 -13.03 -28.06
CA ILE A 387 -14.08 -13.87 -28.61
C ILE A 387 -15.43 -13.13 -28.59
N GLN A 388 -16.30 -13.45 -29.55
CA GLN A 388 -17.64 -12.87 -29.67
C GLN A 388 -18.75 -13.82 -29.20
N TYR A 389 -18.45 -15.12 -29.06
CA TYR A 389 -19.40 -16.11 -28.56
C TYR A 389 -19.33 -16.23 -27.03
N HIS A 390 -20.42 -16.70 -26.44
CA HIS A 390 -20.51 -16.91 -24.99
C HIS A 390 -19.56 -18.02 -24.52
N ILE A 391 -18.92 -17.79 -23.37
CA ILE A 391 -18.21 -18.84 -22.63
C ILE A 391 -18.66 -18.85 -21.17
N SER A 392 -18.67 -20.04 -20.59
CA SER A 392 -18.84 -20.19 -19.14
C SER A 392 -17.56 -19.72 -18.43
N SER A 393 -17.58 -18.48 -17.95
CA SER A 393 -16.60 -17.90 -17.03
C SER A 393 -17.23 -16.67 -16.37
N SER A 394 -17.35 -16.71 -15.03
CA SER A 394 -17.81 -15.58 -14.22
C SER A 394 -16.81 -14.42 -14.26
N ILE A 395 -15.51 -14.75 -14.29
CA ILE A 395 -14.43 -13.78 -14.39
C ILE A 395 -14.53 -13.03 -15.72
N TRP A 396 -14.55 -13.74 -16.85
CA TRP A 396 -14.62 -13.13 -18.17
C TRP A 396 -15.86 -12.26 -18.33
N SER A 397 -17.02 -12.77 -17.91
CA SER A 397 -18.28 -12.04 -17.99
C SER A 397 -18.25 -10.71 -17.25
N SER A 398 -17.47 -10.62 -16.16
CA SER A 398 -17.32 -9.41 -15.34
C SER A 398 -16.34 -8.39 -15.94
N ILE A 399 -15.31 -8.86 -16.67
CA ILE A 399 -14.19 -8.00 -17.11
C ILE A 399 -14.13 -7.75 -18.62
N LYS A 400 -14.94 -8.44 -19.44
CA LYS A 400 -14.91 -8.33 -20.91
C LYS A 400 -15.05 -6.88 -21.40
N ASP A 401 -15.88 -6.09 -20.74
CA ASP A 401 -16.16 -4.70 -21.13
C ASP A 401 -14.99 -3.76 -20.78
N GLU A 402 -14.11 -4.19 -19.86
CA GLU A 402 -12.91 -3.45 -19.47
C GLU A 402 -11.74 -3.67 -20.45
N PHE A 403 -11.82 -4.66 -21.34
CA PHE A 403 -10.75 -4.98 -22.27
C PHE A 403 -10.44 -3.81 -23.21
N ALA A 404 -11.49 -3.20 -23.79
CA ALA A 404 -11.34 -2.04 -24.66
C ALA A 404 -10.77 -0.83 -23.89
N VAL A 405 -11.31 -0.57 -22.70
CA VAL A 405 -10.84 0.49 -21.81
C VAL A 405 -9.35 0.36 -21.53
N ILE A 406 -8.86 -0.85 -21.26
CA ILE A 406 -7.43 -1.07 -21.05
C ILE A 406 -6.64 -0.82 -22.30
N LYS A 407 -7.06 -1.37 -23.44
CA LYS A 407 -6.34 -1.19 -24.69
C LYS A 407 -6.21 0.29 -25.05
N ASP A 408 -7.26 1.08 -24.88
CA ASP A 408 -7.26 2.52 -25.18
C ASP A 408 -6.39 3.33 -24.22
N ASN A 409 -6.27 2.88 -22.96
CA ASN A 409 -5.54 3.57 -21.89
C ASN A 409 -4.19 2.94 -21.55
N SER A 410 -3.72 2.03 -22.39
CA SER A 410 -2.41 1.40 -22.27
C SER A 410 -1.60 1.62 -23.53
N ILE A 411 -0.29 1.55 -23.38
CA ILE A 411 0.65 1.68 -24.49
C ILE A 411 1.62 0.51 -24.41
N TRP A 412 1.72 -0.22 -25.52
CA TRP A 412 2.90 -1.02 -25.79
C TRP A 412 3.94 -0.07 -26.36
N LEU A 413 5.18 -0.15 -25.87
CA LEU A 413 6.25 0.75 -26.30
C LEU A 413 6.43 0.83 -27.84
N LEU A 414 5.89 -0.10 -28.64
CA LEU A 414 5.93 -0.08 -30.11
C LEU A 414 4.64 -0.62 -30.81
N GLU A 415 3.46 -0.01 -30.58
CA GLU A 415 2.19 -0.51 -31.18
C GLU A 415 2.00 -0.18 -32.67
N HIS A 416 2.50 0.96 -33.16
CA HIS A 416 2.21 1.46 -34.52
C HIS A 416 3.00 0.78 -35.65
N VAL A 417 4.01 -0.03 -35.31
CA VAL A 417 4.88 -0.70 -36.31
C VAL A 417 4.78 -2.24 -36.25
N ARG A 418 4.09 -2.81 -35.25
CA ARG A 418 4.06 -4.25 -34.97
C ARG A 418 3.59 -5.14 -36.12
N HIS A 419 2.78 -4.62 -37.03
CA HIS A 419 2.29 -5.36 -38.20
C HIS A 419 3.25 -5.30 -39.41
N LEU A 420 4.24 -4.42 -39.36
CA LEU A 420 5.31 -4.28 -40.35
C LEU A 420 6.63 -4.92 -39.89
N LEU A 421 6.80 -5.15 -38.59
CA LEU A 421 8.00 -5.76 -38.02
C LEU A 421 7.79 -7.27 -37.83
N THR A 422 8.56 -8.08 -38.56
CA THR A 422 8.68 -9.54 -38.36
C THR A 422 9.53 -9.91 -37.15
N SER A 423 10.09 -8.92 -36.47
CA SER A 423 11.08 -9.04 -35.41
C SER A 423 10.77 -8.12 -34.22
N THR A 424 11.30 -8.47 -33.06
CA THR A 424 11.13 -7.78 -31.78
C THR A 424 11.96 -6.50 -31.70
N VAL A 425 11.64 -5.62 -30.75
CA VAL A 425 12.39 -4.39 -30.49
C VAL A 425 13.88 -4.65 -30.26
N SER A 426 14.21 -5.73 -29.55
CA SER A 426 15.58 -6.18 -29.30
C SER A 426 16.33 -6.58 -30.57
N ASP A 427 15.63 -7.03 -31.62
CA ASP A 427 16.27 -7.42 -32.87
C ASP A 427 16.74 -6.21 -33.69
N TYR A 428 16.21 -5.02 -33.39
CA TYR A 428 16.65 -3.73 -33.94
C TYR A 428 17.64 -3.02 -33.03
N ILE A 429 18.11 -3.66 -31.95
CA ILE A 429 19.09 -3.08 -31.03
C ILE A 429 20.35 -3.95 -31.08
N ASN A 430 21.40 -3.45 -31.71
CA ASN A 430 22.70 -4.11 -31.74
C ASN A 430 23.74 -3.25 -31.03
N ASN A 431 24.43 -3.82 -30.03
CA ASN A 431 25.46 -3.14 -29.23
C ASN A 431 25.02 -1.77 -28.64
N GLY A 432 23.75 -1.64 -28.22
CA GLY A 432 23.24 -0.40 -27.65
C GLY A 432 22.94 0.70 -28.67
N HIS A 433 22.85 0.36 -29.95
CA HIS A 433 22.43 1.25 -31.02
C HIS A 433 21.23 0.68 -31.78
N TRP A 434 20.35 1.56 -32.25
CA TRP A 434 19.25 1.17 -33.11
C TRP A 434 19.76 0.86 -34.52
N THR A 435 19.47 -0.33 -35.03
CA THR A 435 19.78 -0.80 -36.38
C THR A 435 18.47 -1.12 -37.10
N PHE A 436 18.03 -0.22 -37.99
CA PHE A 436 16.82 -0.40 -38.80
C PHE A 436 17.15 -0.68 -40.27
N PRO A 437 16.32 -1.47 -40.97
CA PRO A 437 16.41 -1.62 -42.43
C PRO A 437 16.25 -0.27 -43.15
N PRO A 438 16.99 -0.02 -44.25
CA PRO A 438 16.91 1.22 -45.02
C PRO A 438 15.49 1.61 -45.45
N GLU A 439 14.61 0.64 -45.69
CA GLU A 439 13.24 0.90 -46.18
C GLU A 439 12.35 1.59 -45.13
N MET A 440 12.64 1.44 -43.83
CA MET A 440 11.88 2.06 -42.75
C MET A 440 12.07 3.58 -42.67
N PHE A 441 13.25 4.08 -43.05
CA PHE A 441 13.56 5.52 -43.04
C PHE A 441 12.80 6.30 -44.11
N HIS A 442 12.37 5.63 -45.19
CA HIS A 442 11.61 6.26 -46.27
C HIS A 442 10.11 6.38 -45.97
N HIS A 443 9.55 5.47 -45.16
CA HIS A 443 8.11 5.42 -44.88
C HIS A 443 7.71 6.14 -43.59
N PHE A 444 8.64 6.30 -42.64
CA PHE A 444 8.35 6.85 -41.33
C PHE A 444 9.46 7.81 -40.89
N ASN A 445 9.11 8.88 -40.17
CA ASN A 445 10.07 9.81 -39.59
C ASN A 445 10.69 9.22 -38.30
N VAL A 446 11.29 8.03 -38.41
CA VAL A 446 11.78 7.20 -37.31
C VAL A 446 12.90 7.89 -36.54
N ILE A 447 13.74 8.68 -37.23
CA ILE A 447 14.93 9.33 -36.65
C ILE A 447 14.56 10.27 -35.49
N ASN A 448 13.53 11.10 -35.64
CA ASN A 448 13.10 12.02 -34.59
C ASN A 448 12.51 11.30 -33.38
N LEU A 449 11.79 10.19 -33.59
CA LEU A 449 11.21 9.40 -32.50
C LEU A 449 12.29 8.60 -31.76
N VAL A 450 13.24 8.01 -32.50
CA VAL A 450 14.30 7.18 -31.95
C VAL A 450 15.32 7.98 -31.13
N GLN A 451 15.61 9.22 -31.52
CA GLN A 451 16.44 10.12 -30.72
C GLN A 451 15.81 10.48 -29.36
N GLN A 452 14.49 10.33 -29.21
CA GLN A 452 13.76 10.57 -27.97
C GLN A 452 13.62 9.31 -27.10
N VAL A 453 13.95 8.13 -27.62
CA VAL A 453 13.79 6.84 -26.94
C VAL A 453 15.15 6.31 -26.50
N THR A 454 15.36 6.27 -25.18
CA THR A 454 16.59 5.70 -24.61
C THR A 454 16.55 4.18 -24.63
N ILE A 455 17.61 3.58 -25.15
CA ILE A 455 17.77 2.12 -25.21
C ILE A 455 18.20 1.60 -23.82
N PRO A 456 17.48 0.65 -23.21
CA PRO A 456 17.88 0.07 -21.95
C PRO A 456 19.18 -0.75 -22.10
N LEU A 457 20.15 -0.54 -21.20
CA LEU A 457 21.45 -1.24 -21.17
C LEU A 457 21.33 -2.76 -20.92
N VAL A 458 20.17 -3.22 -20.48
CA VAL A 458 19.84 -4.63 -20.24
C VAL A 458 18.62 -4.96 -21.08
N ALA A 459 18.67 -6.06 -21.84
CA ALA A 459 17.52 -6.57 -22.57
C ALA A 459 16.32 -6.70 -21.62
N CYS A 460 15.31 -5.86 -21.83
CA CYS A 460 14.08 -5.86 -21.05
C CYS A 460 12.97 -6.43 -21.92
N GLN A 461 12.15 -7.33 -21.35
CA GLN A 461 10.97 -7.81 -22.05
C GLN A 461 9.97 -6.67 -22.28
N ASP A 462 9.29 -6.70 -23.42
CA ASP A 462 8.19 -5.78 -23.71
C ASP A 462 7.13 -5.84 -22.62
N LYS A 463 6.77 -4.67 -22.08
CA LYS A 463 5.74 -4.54 -21.03
C LYS A 463 4.65 -3.60 -21.50
N LEU A 464 3.41 -3.94 -21.13
CA LEU A 464 2.27 -3.06 -21.28
C LEU A 464 2.33 -1.99 -20.18
N LEU A 465 2.26 -0.72 -20.56
CA LEU A 465 2.28 0.40 -19.63
C LEU A 465 0.92 1.09 -19.56
N TRP A 466 0.48 1.42 -18.35
CA TRP A 466 -0.72 2.19 -18.09
C TRP A 466 -0.41 3.69 -18.24
N LYS A 467 -1.16 4.41 -19.08
CA LYS A 467 -0.86 5.80 -19.45
C LYS A 467 -0.97 6.79 -18.28
N HIS A 468 -1.70 6.45 -17.23
CA HIS A 468 -2.04 7.36 -16.13
C HIS A 468 -1.24 7.11 -14.85
N THR A 469 -0.14 6.36 -14.91
CA THR A 469 0.73 6.13 -13.75
C THR A 469 2.21 6.27 -14.09
N ASP A 470 2.99 6.81 -13.16
CA ASP A 470 4.44 7.03 -13.34
C ASP A 470 5.22 5.72 -13.45
N THR A 471 4.73 4.65 -12.82
CA THR A 471 5.34 3.31 -12.88
C THR A 471 4.93 2.53 -14.12
N GLY A 472 3.91 3.00 -14.85
CA GLY A 472 3.24 2.24 -15.91
C GLY A 472 2.49 0.99 -15.43
N ASP A 473 2.43 0.69 -14.12
CA ASP A 473 1.53 -0.34 -13.58
C ASP A 473 0.26 0.31 -13.04
N LEU A 474 -0.87 -0.37 -13.20
CA LEU A 474 -2.16 0.07 -12.68
C LEU A 474 -2.37 -0.56 -11.30
N GLN A 475 -2.23 0.12 -10.15
CA GLN A 475 -2.68 -0.48 -8.86
C GLN A 475 -4.20 -0.33 -8.69
N LEU A 476 -4.75 -1.04 -7.71
CA LEU A 476 -6.18 -0.97 -7.40
C LEU A 476 -6.62 0.45 -6.99
N LYS A 477 -5.71 1.21 -6.35
CA LYS A 477 -5.96 2.60 -5.95
C LYS A 477 -6.18 3.48 -7.17
N GLU A 478 -5.32 3.40 -8.18
CA GLU A 478 -5.42 4.19 -9.40
C GLU A 478 -6.57 3.70 -10.28
N ALA A 479 -6.82 2.39 -10.34
CA ALA A 479 -8.02 1.85 -10.99
C ALA A 479 -9.32 2.41 -10.38
N TYR A 480 -9.34 2.58 -9.04
CA TYR A 480 -10.48 3.17 -8.34
C TYR A 480 -10.64 4.66 -8.66
N PHE A 481 -9.56 5.43 -8.67
CA PHE A 481 -9.61 6.84 -9.05
C PHE A 481 -9.95 7.02 -10.53
N PHE A 482 -9.45 6.17 -11.42
CA PHE A 482 -9.77 6.21 -12.85
C PHE A 482 -11.26 5.95 -13.12
N LYS A 483 -11.88 5.04 -12.36
CA LYS A 483 -13.32 4.74 -12.47
C LYS A 483 -14.22 5.76 -11.79
N LEU A 484 -13.67 6.59 -10.91
CA LEU A 484 -14.36 7.76 -10.38
C LEU A 484 -14.20 8.90 -11.38
N GLN A 485 -15.27 9.27 -12.08
CA GLN A 485 -15.28 10.52 -12.87
C GLN A 485 -14.81 11.70 -12.00
N GLN A 486 -14.06 12.65 -12.57
CA GLN A 486 -13.65 13.88 -11.87
C GLN A 486 -14.90 14.62 -11.38
N PHE A 487 -15.16 14.59 -10.08
CA PHE A 487 -16.24 15.37 -9.46
C PHE A 487 -15.64 16.63 -8.83
N GLN A 488 -16.41 17.72 -8.84
CA GLN A 488 -16.01 19.04 -8.35
C GLN A 488 -15.44 18.99 -6.93
N ASP A 489 -14.30 19.65 -6.73
CA ASP A 489 -13.75 19.91 -5.41
C ASP A 489 -14.73 20.76 -4.60
N LEU A 490 -15.31 20.19 -3.55
CA LEU A 490 -16.20 20.89 -2.64
C LEU A 490 -15.36 21.78 -1.70
N HIS A 491 -15.06 23.01 -2.16
CA HIS A 491 -14.23 23.98 -1.42
C HIS A 491 -14.72 24.23 0.02
N TRP A 492 -16.03 24.30 0.24
CA TRP A 492 -16.63 24.53 1.56
C TRP A 492 -16.36 23.41 2.56
N ALA A 493 -16.12 22.17 2.10
CA ALA A 493 -15.96 21.01 2.97
C ALA A 493 -14.70 21.11 3.83
N LYS A 494 -13.64 21.80 3.37
CA LYS A 494 -12.45 22.06 4.21
C LYS A 494 -12.72 23.17 5.23
N SER A 495 -13.47 24.19 4.85
CA SER A 495 -13.72 25.38 5.67
C SER A 495 -14.57 25.09 6.91
N ILE A 496 -15.49 24.12 6.85
CA ILE A 496 -16.35 23.78 8.00
C ILE A 496 -15.63 23.06 9.15
N TRP A 497 -14.43 22.49 8.90
CA TRP A 497 -13.70 21.69 9.88
C TRP A 497 -12.51 22.48 10.43
N SER A 498 -12.70 23.10 11.61
CA SER A 498 -11.65 23.80 12.37
C SER A 498 -11.47 23.15 13.74
N SER A 499 -10.24 23.14 14.27
CA SER A 499 -9.94 22.66 15.63
C SER A 499 -10.67 23.48 16.69
N ASP A 500 -10.93 24.74 16.35
CA ASP A 500 -11.43 25.75 17.26
C ASP A 500 -12.98 25.79 17.27
N ILE A 501 -13.62 25.01 16.38
CA ILE A 501 -15.08 24.92 16.23
C ILE A 501 -15.57 23.58 16.77
N PRO A 502 -16.60 23.56 17.64
CA PRO A 502 -17.17 22.32 18.14
C PRO A 502 -17.66 21.41 17.00
N PRO A 503 -17.24 20.13 16.93
CA PRO A 503 -17.58 19.24 15.82
C PRO A 503 -19.09 19.02 15.63
N SER A 504 -19.89 19.09 16.70
CA SER A 504 -21.36 19.00 16.61
C SER A 504 -21.96 20.08 15.70
N LYS A 505 -21.41 21.30 15.71
CA LYS A 505 -21.87 22.43 14.90
C LYS A 505 -21.42 22.30 13.44
N SER A 506 -20.17 21.87 13.22
CA SER A 506 -19.66 21.56 11.88
C SER A 506 -20.42 20.42 11.20
N ILE A 507 -20.80 19.37 11.94
CA ILE A 507 -21.63 18.27 11.43
C ILE A 507 -23.01 18.79 10.98
N LEU A 508 -23.63 19.68 11.74
CA LEU A 508 -24.93 20.25 11.36
C LEU A 508 -24.82 21.09 10.08
N ALA A 509 -23.83 21.99 10.02
CA ALA A 509 -23.56 22.79 8.81
C ALA A 509 -23.33 21.88 7.60
N TRP A 510 -22.59 20.78 7.76
CA TRP A 510 -22.41 19.80 6.70
C TRP A 510 -23.72 19.13 6.24
N ARG A 511 -24.57 18.67 7.18
CA ARG A 511 -25.85 18.03 6.84
C ARG A 511 -26.77 18.99 6.09
N LEU A 512 -26.70 20.28 6.42
CA LEU A 512 -27.42 21.35 5.72
C LEU A 512 -26.93 21.50 4.27
N MET A 513 -25.62 21.46 4.02
CA MET A 513 -25.04 21.59 2.66
C MET A 513 -25.35 20.41 1.72
N HIS A 514 -25.86 19.29 2.24
CA HIS A 514 -26.24 18.12 1.45
C HIS A 514 -27.75 17.90 1.38
N ASP A 515 -28.56 18.89 1.77
CA ASP A 515 -30.02 18.82 1.83
C ASP A 515 -30.50 17.61 2.66
N LYS A 516 -29.70 17.18 3.65
CA LYS A 516 -30.02 16.07 4.57
C LYS A 516 -30.69 16.55 5.85
N VAL A 517 -30.95 17.84 5.92
CA VAL A 517 -31.81 18.46 6.92
C VAL A 517 -33.00 19.02 6.16
N PRO A 518 -34.25 18.72 6.56
CA PRO A 518 -35.44 19.20 5.86
C PRO A 518 -35.59 20.71 6.13
N THR A 519 -34.90 21.57 5.38
CA THR A 519 -34.75 23.00 5.71
C THR A 519 -34.93 23.98 4.55
N ASP A 520 -35.33 23.51 3.37
CA ASP A 520 -34.97 24.16 2.10
C ASP A 520 -35.61 25.53 1.84
N GLU A 521 -36.67 25.93 2.54
CA GLU A 521 -37.33 27.23 2.28
C GLU A 521 -37.21 28.27 3.40
N ASN A 522 -36.96 27.88 4.66
CA ASN A 522 -37.04 28.80 5.80
C ASN A 522 -35.70 29.36 6.31
N LEU A 523 -34.55 28.84 5.84
CA LEU A 523 -33.22 29.40 6.17
C LEU A 523 -32.94 30.74 5.46
N LYS A 524 -33.45 30.89 4.24
CA LYS A 524 -33.35 32.12 3.42
C LYS A 524 -34.25 33.25 3.93
N LEU A 525 -35.32 32.93 4.67
CA LEU A 525 -36.36 33.88 5.08
C LEU A 525 -36.04 34.70 6.35
N ARG A 526 -34.96 34.40 7.09
CA ARG A 526 -34.57 35.20 8.27
C ARG A 526 -33.66 36.38 7.91
N VAL A 527 -34.17 37.25 7.03
CA VAL A 527 -33.49 38.44 6.48
C VAL A 527 -32.76 39.24 7.58
N LYS A 528 -33.39 39.47 8.73
CA LYS A 528 -32.80 40.26 9.83
C LYS A 528 -31.48 39.72 10.38
N ILE A 529 -31.30 38.39 10.46
CA ILE A 529 -30.06 37.78 10.98
C ILE A 529 -28.97 37.83 9.89
N TRP A 530 -29.34 37.59 8.63
CA TRP A 530 -28.44 37.69 7.50
C TRP A 530 -27.97 39.14 7.26
N SER A 531 -28.86 40.11 7.34
CA SER A 531 -28.53 41.55 7.27
C SER A 531 -27.62 41.97 8.42
N TRP A 532 -27.84 41.48 9.64
CA TRP A 532 -26.93 41.73 10.75
C TRP A 532 -25.52 41.17 10.49
N PHE A 533 -25.43 39.94 9.98
CA PHE A 533 -24.15 39.31 9.66
C PHE A 533 -23.45 40.01 8.49
N ALA A 534 -24.19 40.42 7.45
CA ALA A 534 -23.68 41.21 6.34
C ALA A 534 -23.09 42.54 6.81
N ASN A 535 -23.84 43.27 7.64
CA ASN A 535 -23.41 44.54 8.22
C ASN A 535 -22.20 44.37 9.16
N SER A 536 -22.09 43.25 9.86
CA SER A 536 -20.92 42.98 10.72
C SER A 536 -19.61 42.79 9.96
N LEU A 537 -19.69 42.42 8.69
CA LEU A 537 -18.53 42.16 7.82
C LEU A 537 -18.28 43.27 6.79
N ASP A 538 -19.15 44.30 6.79
CA ASP A 538 -19.20 45.35 5.78
C ASP A 538 -19.31 44.76 4.35
N LEU A 539 -20.28 43.86 4.16
CA LEU A 539 -20.52 43.15 2.90
C LEU A 539 -21.98 43.27 2.47
N VAL A 540 -22.21 43.31 1.16
CA VAL A 540 -23.53 43.10 0.57
C VAL A 540 -23.65 41.62 0.17
N LEU A 541 -24.54 40.89 0.84
CA LEU A 541 -24.72 39.45 0.62
C LEU A 541 -25.85 39.19 -0.38
N GLN A 542 -25.52 38.59 -1.52
CA GLN A 542 -26.48 38.05 -2.48
C GLN A 542 -26.18 36.55 -2.66
N PHE A 543 -27.14 35.70 -2.27
CA PHE A 543 -26.98 34.25 -2.33
C PHE A 543 -27.92 33.67 -3.39
N THR A 544 -27.36 33.10 -4.46
CA THR A 544 -28.13 32.34 -5.46
C THR A 544 -28.18 30.85 -5.09
N SER A 545 -27.15 30.35 -4.42
CA SER A 545 -27.02 29.00 -3.88
C SER A 545 -26.49 28.99 -2.44
N MET A 546 -26.60 27.85 -1.74
CA MET A 546 -26.01 27.68 -0.41
C MET A 546 -24.46 27.69 -0.47
N ASP A 547 -23.87 27.34 -1.61
CA ASP A 547 -22.42 27.38 -1.83
C ASP A 547 -21.88 28.82 -1.88
N ASP A 548 -22.68 29.79 -2.32
CA ASP A 548 -22.27 31.20 -2.37
C ASP A 548 -21.95 31.76 -0.98
N MET A 549 -22.55 31.19 0.07
CA MET A 549 -22.29 31.59 1.46
C MET A 549 -20.84 31.37 1.88
N TRP A 550 -20.19 30.34 1.34
CA TRP A 550 -18.82 29.99 1.70
C TRP A 550 -17.77 30.82 0.96
N LYS A 551 -18.14 31.46 -0.15
CA LYS A 551 -17.25 32.41 -0.86
C LYS A 551 -16.84 33.58 0.04
N ILE A 552 -17.66 33.92 1.04
CA ILE A 552 -17.30 34.91 2.07
C ILE A 552 -16.01 34.50 2.79
N CYS A 553 -15.84 33.21 3.07
CA CYS A 553 -14.66 32.68 3.79
C CYS A 553 -13.39 32.67 2.94
N ASP A 554 -13.51 32.81 1.61
CA ASP A 554 -12.41 32.84 0.66
C ASP A 554 -11.89 34.26 0.39
N LEU A 555 -12.56 35.28 0.93
CA LEU A 555 -12.03 36.66 0.93
C LEU A 555 -10.72 36.74 1.71
N SER A 556 -9.94 37.78 1.44
CA SER A 556 -8.62 38.03 2.01
C SER A 556 -8.71 38.48 3.49
N TRP A 557 -9.02 37.53 4.37
CA TRP A 557 -9.04 37.71 5.82
C TRP A 557 -7.68 37.39 6.43
N SER A 558 -7.33 38.04 7.55
CA SER A 558 -6.22 37.55 8.39
C SER A 558 -6.54 36.18 8.99
N PRO A 559 -5.51 35.43 9.44
CA PRO A 559 -5.70 34.09 10.01
C PRO A 559 -6.73 34.03 11.15
N GLN A 560 -6.72 34.98 12.09
CA GLN A 560 -7.70 35.03 13.18
C GLN A 560 -9.09 35.44 12.68
N CYS A 561 -9.17 36.49 11.84
CA CYS A 561 -10.44 36.97 11.32
C CYS A 561 -11.15 35.89 10.48
N LYS A 562 -10.41 35.12 9.68
CA LYS A 562 -10.94 34.01 8.90
C LYS A 562 -11.65 32.97 9.77
N ILE A 563 -11.06 32.61 10.92
CA ILE A 563 -11.65 31.66 11.86
C ILE A 563 -12.91 32.24 12.50
N VAL A 564 -12.90 33.52 12.87
CA VAL A 564 -14.07 34.21 13.44
C VAL A 564 -15.23 34.27 12.45
N VAL A 565 -14.95 34.59 11.18
CA VAL A 565 -15.97 34.63 10.10
C VAL A 565 -16.56 33.24 9.85
N ILE A 566 -15.71 32.19 9.75
CA ILE A 566 -16.16 30.80 9.59
C ILE A 566 -17.01 30.36 10.80
N ALA A 567 -16.54 30.63 12.02
CA ALA A 567 -17.24 30.27 13.24
C ALA A 567 -18.59 30.99 13.35
N ALA A 568 -18.63 32.28 13.02
CA ALA A 568 -19.86 33.07 13.00
C ALA A 568 -20.87 32.50 12.00
N LEU A 569 -20.43 32.15 10.78
CA LEU A 569 -21.29 31.56 9.76
C LEU A 569 -21.86 30.20 10.19
N ILE A 570 -21.04 29.31 10.76
CA ILE A 570 -21.48 28.01 11.28
C ILE A 570 -22.44 28.16 12.46
N ASN A 571 -22.11 29.07 13.39
CA ASN A 571 -22.96 29.35 14.55
C ASN A 571 -24.29 29.97 14.13
N LEU A 572 -24.30 30.80 13.08
CA LEU A 572 -25.51 31.37 12.49
C LEU A 572 -26.41 30.26 11.93
N LEU A 573 -25.87 29.36 11.09
CA LEU A 573 -26.61 28.21 10.57
C LEU A 573 -27.18 27.33 11.69
N ASN A 574 -26.37 27.04 12.71
CA ASN A 574 -26.77 26.25 13.86
C ASN A 574 -27.88 26.92 14.68
N THR A 575 -27.78 28.22 14.93
CA THR A 575 -28.77 28.99 15.68
C THR A 575 -30.10 29.10 14.94
N ILE A 576 -30.09 29.27 13.62
CA ILE A 576 -31.33 29.29 12.82
C ILE A 576 -32.03 27.92 12.90
N TRP A 577 -31.27 26.82 12.73
CA TRP A 577 -31.80 25.47 12.87
C TRP A 577 -32.37 25.21 14.28
N PHE A 578 -31.64 25.60 15.32
CA PHE A 578 -32.06 25.45 16.72
C PHE A 578 -33.34 26.23 17.02
N ALA A 579 -33.39 27.52 16.65
CA ALA A 579 -34.55 28.38 16.85
C ALA A 579 -35.81 27.84 16.15
N ARG A 580 -35.65 27.27 14.95
CA ARG A 580 -36.76 26.62 14.24
C ARG A 580 -37.27 25.39 15.00
N ASN A 581 -36.39 24.52 15.46
CA ASN A 581 -36.80 23.30 16.15
C ASN A 581 -37.45 23.61 17.51
N GLN A 582 -36.96 24.63 18.22
CA GLN A 582 -37.61 25.12 19.44
C GLN A 582 -39.02 25.64 19.16
N ALA A 583 -39.23 26.38 18.07
CA ALA A 583 -40.55 26.85 17.68
C ALA A 583 -41.48 25.70 17.26
N ARG A 584 -40.96 24.72 16.51
CA ARG A 584 -41.77 23.62 15.93
C ARG A 584 -42.13 22.52 16.92
N PHE A 585 -41.20 22.12 17.78
CA PHE A 585 -41.37 20.95 18.65
C PHE A 585 -41.65 21.33 20.11
N ASN A 586 -41.24 22.53 20.52
CA ASN A 586 -41.34 22.96 21.92
C ASN A 586 -42.18 24.25 22.08
N ASN A 587 -42.80 24.77 21.02
CA ASN A 587 -43.57 26.03 20.99
C ASN A 587 -42.82 27.24 21.61
N LYS A 588 -41.48 27.23 21.57
CA LYS A 588 -40.63 28.31 22.09
C LYS A 588 -40.14 29.19 20.94
N ILE A 589 -40.58 30.45 20.90
CA ILE A 589 -40.13 31.42 19.91
C ILE A 589 -38.88 32.12 20.43
N ILE A 590 -37.76 31.95 19.72
CA ILE A 590 -36.52 32.68 19.99
C ILE A 590 -36.54 33.99 19.22
N THR A 591 -36.37 35.12 19.93
CA THR A 591 -36.26 36.44 19.31
C THR A 591 -34.94 36.59 18.55
N TRP A 592 -34.91 37.45 17.53
CA TRP A 592 -33.70 37.65 16.73
C TRP A 592 -32.55 38.25 17.55
N GLN A 593 -32.84 39.06 18.57
CA GLN A 593 -31.82 39.57 19.51
C GLN A 593 -31.19 38.43 20.33
N SER A 594 -32.01 37.49 20.82
CA SER A 594 -31.51 36.30 21.53
C SER A 594 -30.68 35.42 20.59
N ALA A 595 -31.11 35.27 19.33
CA ALA A 595 -30.34 34.56 18.31
C ALA A 595 -28.97 35.20 18.05
N ILE A 596 -28.90 36.52 17.89
CA ILE A 596 -27.64 37.26 17.73
C ILE A 596 -26.72 37.06 18.95
N SER A 597 -27.27 37.14 20.16
CA SER A 597 -26.50 36.90 21.39
C SER A 597 -25.93 35.49 21.45
N MET A 598 -26.69 34.45 21.06
CA MET A 598 -26.20 33.07 21.00
C MET A 598 -25.10 32.87 19.95
N ILE A 599 -25.25 33.49 18.76
CA ILE A 599 -24.22 33.45 17.70
C ILE A 599 -22.96 34.13 18.18
N THR A 600 -23.07 35.32 18.77
CA THR A 600 -21.95 36.11 19.26
C THR A 600 -21.21 35.37 20.38
N ALA A 601 -21.92 34.91 21.41
CA ALA A 601 -21.31 34.16 22.53
C ALA A 601 -20.58 32.89 22.06
N SER A 602 -21.17 32.16 21.11
CA SER A 602 -20.53 30.98 20.52
C SER A 602 -19.30 31.32 19.67
N THR A 603 -19.31 32.46 18.99
CA THR A 603 -18.22 32.92 18.12
C THR A 603 -17.06 33.48 18.94
N VAL A 604 -17.34 34.20 20.03
CA VAL A 604 -16.35 34.68 21.01
C VAL A 604 -15.51 33.52 21.54
N MET A 605 -16.17 32.43 21.95
CA MET A 605 -15.48 31.26 22.50
C MET A 605 -14.48 30.67 21.50
N THR A 606 -14.88 30.51 20.23
CA THR A 606 -13.97 30.02 19.17
C THR A 606 -12.89 31.04 18.82
N GLY A 607 -13.24 32.32 18.70
CA GLY A 607 -12.34 33.40 18.31
C GLY A 607 -11.24 33.70 19.34
N ASN A 608 -11.51 33.46 20.62
CA ASN A 608 -10.54 33.64 21.71
C ASN A 608 -9.67 32.41 21.95
N ASN A 609 -10.15 31.21 21.61
CA ASN A 609 -9.40 29.97 21.78
C ASN A 609 -8.38 29.71 20.67
N THR A 610 -8.49 30.41 19.53
CA THR A 610 -7.59 30.22 18.40
C THR A 610 -6.19 30.79 18.68
N SER A 611 -5.13 30.09 18.28
CA SER A 611 -3.76 30.59 18.36
C SER A 611 -3.35 31.47 17.17
N LYS A 612 -4.26 31.70 16.23
CA LYS A 612 -4.01 32.49 15.02
C LYS A 612 -4.00 33.99 15.32
N THR A 613 -3.23 34.73 14.51
CA THR A 613 -3.05 36.18 14.63
C THR A 613 -3.95 36.95 13.67
N SER A 614 -4.37 38.14 14.10
CA SER A 614 -5.03 39.15 13.29
C SER A 614 -4.03 39.93 12.41
N SER A 615 -4.54 40.72 11.46
CA SER A 615 -3.75 41.77 10.80
C SER A 615 -3.97 43.12 11.52
N ASN A 616 -3.10 44.09 11.25
CA ASN A 616 -3.26 45.45 11.76
C ASN A 616 -4.27 46.29 10.95
N SER A 617 -5.11 45.66 10.11
CA SER A 617 -6.10 46.39 9.32
C SER A 617 -7.26 46.89 10.18
N ILE A 618 -7.77 48.08 9.85
CA ILE A 618 -8.98 48.64 10.48
C ILE A 618 -10.18 47.70 10.30
N ARG A 619 -10.24 47.01 9.15
CA ARG A 619 -11.28 46.02 8.84
C ARG A 619 -11.30 44.86 9.85
N ASP A 620 -10.13 44.27 10.13
CA ASP A 620 -10.03 43.20 11.14
C ASP A 620 -10.40 43.71 12.53
N PHE A 621 -9.95 44.91 12.89
CA PHE A 621 -10.28 45.54 14.16
C PHE A 621 -11.80 45.69 14.36
N ILE A 622 -12.50 46.19 13.33
CA ILE A 622 -13.96 46.37 13.37
C ILE A 622 -14.66 45.01 13.51
N ILE A 623 -14.28 44.01 12.72
CA ILE A 623 -14.91 42.67 12.74
C ILE A 623 -14.70 42.00 14.10
N LEU A 624 -13.46 41.96 14.61
CA LEU A 624 -13.15 41.31 15.88
C LEU A 624 -13.86 42.01 17.05
N LYS A 625 -13.92 43.34 17.04
CA LYS A 625 -14.64 44.13 18.06
C LYS A 625 -16.15 43.89 18.00
N HIS A 626 -16.75 43.80 16.81
CA HIS A 626 -18.17 43.52 16.63
C HIS A 626 -18.56 42.15 17.21
N PHE A 627 -17.74 41.13 16.98
CA PHE A 627 -17.93 39.80 17.57
C PHE A 627 -17.41 39.67 19.01
N LYS A 628 -16.89 40.73 19.63
CA LYS A 628 -16.32 40.74 21.00
C LYS A 628 -15.16 39.73 21.19
N VAL A 629 -14.34 39.54 20.16
CA VAL A 629 -13.17 38.67 20.15
C VAL A 629 -11.92 39.46 20.52
N ASN A 630 -11.06 38.90 21.37
CA ASN A 630 -9.77 39.48 21.75
C ASN A 630 -8.81 39.46 20.55
N ILE A 631 -8.12 40.58 20.32
CA ILE A 631 -7.24 40.72 19.16
C ILE A 631 -5.88 40.09 19.46
N HIS A 632 -5.50 39.08 18.67
CA HIS A 632 -4.16 38.47 18.74
C HIS A 632 -3.25 39.19 17.76
N HIS A 633 -2.45 40.12 18.25
CA HIS A 633 -1.52 40.87 17.41
C HIS A 633 -0.45 39.93 16.81
N PRO A 634 -0.04 40.16 15.55
CA PRO A 634 1.06 39.41 14.96
C PRO A 634 2.32 39.69 15.79
N ARG A 635 2.99 38.64 16.25
CA ARG A 635 4.28 38.78 16.94
C ARG A 635 5.29 39.36 15.93
N ALA A 636 6.10 40.32 16.38
CA ALA A 636 7.20 40.83 15.56
C ALA A 636 8.02 39.65 15.04
N PRO A 637 8.41 39.64 13.74
CA PRO A 637 9.24 38.57 13.21
C PRO A 637 10.52 38.51 14.03
N VAL A 638 10.78 37.35 14.65
CA VAL A 638 12.06 37.09 15.29
C VAL A 638 13.08 37.05 14.17
N ILE A 639 13.99 38.02 14.14
CA ILE A 639 15.17 37.97 13.28
C ILE A 639 15.99 36.78 13.80
N LYS A 640 15.84 35.64 13.13
CA LYS A 640 16.78 34.54 13.27
C LYS A 640 17.98 34.92 12.42
N GLU A 641 19.08 35.24 13.06
CA GLU A 641 20.36 35.38 12.40
C GLU A 641 20.75 34.01 11.85
N VAL A 642 20.59 33.82 10.54
CA VAL A 642 21.08 32.63 9.85
C VAL A 642 22.54 32.90 9.52
N ILE A 643 23.42 32.48 10.42
CA ILE A 643 24.86 32.62 10.25
C ILE A 643 25.29 31.61 9.17
N TRP A 644 25.80 32.13 8.06
CA TRP A 644 26.45 31.30 7.05
C TRP A 644 27.80 30.83 7.60
N HIS A 645 27.99 29.52 7.67
CA HIS A 645 29.28 28.94 8.07
C HIS A 645 30.16 28.73 6.83
N PRO A 646 31.38 29.29 6.79
CA PRO A 646 32.31 29.07 5.69
C PRO A 646 32.66 27.60 5.55
N LEU A 647 32.63 27.11 4.31
CA LEU A 647 33.12 25.79 3.96
C LEU A 647 34.63 25.71 4.19
N VAL A 648 35.15 24.49 4.27
CA VAL A 648 36.58 24.21 4.21
C VAL A 648 37.17 24.87 2.94
N PRO A 649 38.36 25.50 2.99
CA PRO A 649 39.01 26.07 1.81
C PRO A 649 39.05 25.06 0.64
N ASN A 650 38.87 25.55 -0.59
CA ASN A 650 38.76 24.76 -1.83
C ASN A 650 37.46 23.97 -2.04
N TRP A 651 36.41 24.26 -1.26
CA TRP A 651 35.05 23.76 -1.52
C TRP A 651 34.16 24.83 -2.11
N ILE A 652 33.29 24.41 -3.03
CA ILE A 652 32.31 25.25 -3.68
C ILE A 652 30.93 24.74 -3.29
N LYS A 653 30.06 25.62 -2.84
CA LYS A 653 28.68 25.29 -2.46
C LYS A 653 27.72 25.67 -3.57
N CYS A 654 26.84 24.75 -3.96
CA CYS A 654 25.71 25.02 -4.83
C CYS A 654 24.40 24.85 -4.06
N ASN A 655 23.65 25.94 -3.94
CA ASN A 655 22.26 25.93 -3.49
C ASN A 655 21.35 25.70 -4.67
N ILE A 656 20.46 24.71 -4.62
CA ILE A 656 19.62 24.27 -5.73
C ILE A 656 18.15 24.36 -5.35
N ASP A 657 17.31 24.71 -6.32
CA ASP A 657 15.85 24.74 -6.20
C ASP A 657 15.20 24.29 -7.52
N GLY A 658 14.16 23.49 -7.41
CA GLY A 658 13.37 22.93 -8.50
C GLY A 658 11.88 23.17 -8.29
N ALA A 659 11.28 23.94 -9.18
CA ALA A 659 9.87 24.33 -9.08
C ALA A 659 9.03 23.69 -10.19
N SER A 660 7.78 23.34 -9.87
CA SER A 660 6.79 22.88 -10.85
C SER A 660 5.42 23.51 -10.60
N LYS A 661 4.75 23.95 -11.66
CA LYS A 661 3.39 24.51 -11.65
C LYS A 661 2.39 23.41 -11.97
N GLY A 662 2.06 22.61 -10.96
CA GLY A 662 1.36 21.32 -11.07
C GLY A 662 2.29 20.18 -10.66
N ASN A 663 1.79 18.96 -10.46
CA ASN A 663 2.65 17.82 -10.18
C ASN A 663 2.05 16.52 -10.76
N PRO A 664 2.34 16.18 -12.04
CA PRO A 664 3.28 16.87 -12.94
C PRO A 664 2.74 18.19 -13.53
N GLY A 665 3.65 19.09 -13.91
CA GLY A 665 3.34 20.43 -14.42
C GLY A 665 4.50 21.07 -15.18
N ILE A 666 4.33 22.29 -15.68
CA ILE A 666 5.44 23.06 -16.28
C ILE A 666 6.45 23.38 -15.18
N SER A 667 7.71 23.04 -15.40
CA SER A 667 8.77 23.06 -14.38
C SER A 667 10.04 23.76 -14.86
N SER A 668 10.83 24.20 -13.88
CA SER A 668 12.18 24.74 -14.07
C SER A 668 13.05 24.40 -12.86
N CYS A 669 14.36 24.36 -13.04
CA CYS A 669 15.31 24.29 -11.95
C CYS A 669 16.31 25.43 -12.01
N GLY A 670 17.01 25.68 -10.90
CA GLY A 670 18.12 26.60 -10.85
C GLY A 670 19.06 26.31 -9.71
N GLY A 671 20.21 26.97 -9.73
CA GLY A 671 21.17 26.89 -8.65
C GLY A 671 22.17 28.03 -8.63
N ILE A 672 22.76 28.26 -7.45
CA ILE A 672 23.73 29.33 -7.20
C ILE A 672 24.97 28.72 -6.55
N PHE A 673 26.12 28.89 -7.22
CA PHE A 673 27.44 28.52 -6.73
C PHE A 673 28.10 29.65 -5.95
N ARG A 674 28.68 29.30 -4.81
CA ARG A 674 29.45 30.20 -3.93
C ARG A 674 30.76 29.58 -3.50
N ASN A 675 31.78 30.40 -3.33
CA ASN A 675 33.07 29.97 -2.79
C ASN A 675 33.04 29.88 -1.24
N ASN A 676 34.18 29.52 -0.66
CA ASN A 676 34.40 29.39 0.78
C ASN A 676 34.35 30.72 1.58
N VAL A 677 34.20 31.87 0.92
CA VAL A 677 33.95 33.18 1.56
C VAL A 677 32.57 33.75 1.22
N ALA A 678 31.63 32.89 0.79
CA ALA A 678 30.28 33.23 0.35
C ALA A 678 30.22 34.14 -0.89
N GLY A 679 31.35 34.35 -1.57
CA GLY A 679 31.44 35.06 -2.83
C GLY A 679 30.68 34.30 -3.91
N PHE A 680 29.80 35.01 -4.62
CA PHE A 680 29.09 34.48 -5.78
C PHE A 680 30.07 34.05 -6.87
N MET A 681 29.87 32.86 -7.44
CA MET A 681 30.68 32.34 -8.55
C MET A 681 29.89 32.25 -9.85
N LEU A 682 28.72 31.59 -9.81
CA LEU A 682 27.90 31.31 -10.98
C LEU A 682 26.46 31.02 -10.55
N CYS A 683 25.48 31.30 -11.40
CA CYS A 683 24.13 30.76 -11.27
C CYS A 683 23.63 30.17 -12.58
N PHE A 684 22.66 29.27 -12.49
CA PHE A 684 21.93 28.75 -13.63
C PHE A 684 20.43 28.71 -13.32
N ALA A 685 19.62 28.82 -14.36
CA ALA A 685 18.18 28.61 -14.32
C ALA A 685 17.76 28.02 -15.68
N GLU A 686 17.10 26.87 -15.68
CA GLU A 686 16.79 26.11 -16.89
C GLU A 686 15.32 25.65 -16.88
N PRO A 687 14.57 25.83 -17.98
CA PRO A 687 13.23 25.28 -18.13
C PRO A 687 13.33 23.77 -18.40
N LEU A 688 12.52 22.97 -17.69
CA LEU A 688 12.54 21.50 -17.77
C LEU A 688 11.33 20.92 -18.52
N GLY A 689 10.39 21.76 -18.96
CA GLY A 689 9.17 21.31 -19.60
C GLY A 689 8.18 20.72 -18.59
N PHE A 690 7.49 19.64 -18.94
CA PHE A 690 6.41 19.08 -18.11
C PHE A 690 6.94 17.94 -17.21
N THR A 691 7.25 18.25 -15.96
CA THR A 691 7.86 17.29 -15.01
C THR A 691 7.24 17.37 -13.61
N THR A 692 7.62 16.46 -12.72
CA THR A 692 7.25 16.51 -11.30
C THR A 692 8.18 17.42 -10.49
N SER A 693 7.74 17.88 -9.31
CA SER A 693 8.59 18.67 -8.40
C SER A 693 9.86 17.91 -7.99
N TYR A 694 9.76 16.59 -7.78
CA TYR A 694 10.92 15.75 -7.47
C TYR A 694 11.94 15.69 -8.62
N GLN A 695 11.45 15.55 -9.86
CA GLN A 695 12.32 15.55 -11.04
C GLN A 695 12.95 16.93 -11.29
N ALA A 696 12.22 18.02 -11.03
CA ALA A 696 12.75 19.36 -11.17
C ALA A 696 13.95 19.61 -10.23
N GLU A 697 13.81 19.25 -8.95
CA GLU A 697 14.90 19.28 -7.97
C GLU A 697 16.08 18.42 -8.39
N LEU A 698 15.82 17.17 -8.78
CA LEU A 698 16.86 16.23 -9.20
C LEU A 698 17.63 16.71 -10.44
N CYS A 699 16.93 17.28 -11.41
CA CYS A 699 17.55 17.89 -12.60
C CYS A 699 18.43 19.09 -12.22
N GLY A 700 18.02 19.91 -11.24
CA GLY A 700 18.87 20.98 -10.70
C GLY A 700 20.18 20.45 -10.10
N VAL A 701 20.11 19.36 -9.32
CA VAL A 701 21.29 18.69 -8.74
C VAL A 701 22.22 18.13 -9.82
N ILE A 702 21.65 17.43 -10.80
CA ILE A 702 22.38 16.90 -11.95
C ILE A 702 23.12 18.02 -12.69
N ARG A 703 22.42 19.12 -12.96
CA ARG A 703 22.98 20.25 -13.69
C ARG A 703 24.09 20.94 -12.93
N ALA A 704 23.97 21.06 -11.61
CA ALA A 704 25.02 21.61 -10.77
C ALA A 704 26.31 20.76 -10.82
N ILE A 705 26.19 19.43 -10.86
CA ILE A 705 27.34 18.51 -10.98
C ILE A 705 28.02 18.67 -12.35
N GLU A 706 27.23 18.78 -13.43
CA GLU A 706 27.76 19.00 -14.79
C GLU A 706 28.55 20.30 -14.89
N ILE A 707 27.99 21.40 -14.37
CA ILE A 707 28.65 22.72 -14.38
C ILE A 707 29.94 22.67 -13.55
N ALA A 708 29.92 22.02 -12.38
CA ALA A 708 31.10 21.87 -11.55
C ALA A 708 32.20 21.08 -12.27
N HIS A 709 31.83 20.01 -12.99
CA HIS A 709 32.77 19.26 -13.80
C HIS A 709 33.35 20.09 -14.96
N GLN A 710 32.51 20.83 -15.70
CA GLN A 710 32.94 21.72 -16.79
C GLN A 710 33.89 22.83 -16.31
N MET A 711 33.66 23.34 -15.10
CA MET A 711 34.49 24.38 -14.47
C MET A 711 35.70 23.81 -13.71
N ASN A 712 35.93 22.50 -13.78
CA ASN A 712 37.02 21.78 -13.10
C ASN A 712 37.03 21.97 -11.57
N TRP A 713 35.84 22.12 -10.98
CA TRP A 713 35.63 22.28 -9.54
C TRP A 713 35.65 20.92 -8.85
N ARG A 714 36.74 20.62 -8.15
CA ARG A 714 37.00 19.29 -7.60
C ARG A 714 36.28 18.95 -6.29
N ASN A 715 35.77 19.93 -5.54
CA ASN A 715 35.03 19.68 -4.31
C ASN A 715 33.72 20.48 -4.31
N LEU A 716 32.60 19.77 -4.37
CA LEU A 716 31.27 20.34 -4.52
C LEU A 716 30.38 19.99 -3.33
N TRP A 717 29.80 21.00 -2.71
CA TRP A 717 28.81 20.88 -1.65
C TRP A 717 27.42 21.23 -2.21
N LEU A 718 26.52 20.26 -2.28
CA LEU A 718 25.17 20.41 -2.80
C LEU A 718 24.19 20.60 -1.64
N GLU A 719 23.34 21.62 -1.74
CA GLU A 719 22.27 21.89 -0.77
C GLU A 719 20.94 22.03 -1.51
N THR A 720 19.98 21.17 -1.17
CA THR A 720 18.61 21.09 -1.73
C THR A 720 17.66 20.80 -0.58
N ASP A 721 16.46 21.40 -0.60
CA ASP A 721 15.44 21.20 0.42
C ASP A 721 14.69 19.85 0.27
N SER A 722 14.99 19.11 -0.79
CA SER A 722 14.39 17.81 -1.10
C SER A 722 15.10 16.66 -0.41
N ALA A 723 14.55 16.23 0.74
CA ALA A 723 15.06 15.07 1.48
C ALA A 723 15.13 13.79 0.63
N LEU A 724 14.22 13.62 -0.34
CA LEU A 724 14.21 12.49 -1.26
C LEU A 724 15.42 12.52 -2.21
N VAL A 725 15.80 13.70 -2.71
CA VAL A 725 16.96 13.88 -3.58
C VAL A 725 18.26 13.71 -2.80
N VAL A 726 18.34 14.23 -1.57
CA VAL A 726 19.49 13.99 -0.68
C VAL A 726 19.68 12.50 -0.39
N LEU A 727 18.59 11.77 -0.13
CA LEU A 727 18.63 10.31 0.03
C LEU A 727 19.08 9.60 -1.24
N ALA A 728 18.63 10.06 -2.41
CA ALA A 728 18.99 9.49 -3.71
C ALA A 728 20.47 9.69 -4.06
N VAL A 729 21.06 10.84 -3.68
CA VAL A 729 22.50 11.14 -3.89
C VAL A 729 23.39 10.39 -2.90
N ASN A 730 22.95 10.24 -1.64
CA ASN A 730 23.76 9.65 -0.57
C ASN A 730 23.63 8.12 -0.43
N ASN A 731 22.67 7.48 -1.11
CA ASN A 731 22.43 6.04 -0.99
C ASN A 731 23.14 5.23 -2.11
N PRO A 732 24.10 4.34 -1.78
CA PRO A 732 24.83 3.51 -2.75
C PRO A 732 23.95 2.59 -3.60
N SER A 733 22.77 2.23 -3.08
CA SER A 733 21.89 1.20 -3.64
C SER A 733 20.78 1.79 -4.53
N SER A 734 20.58 3.11 -4.51
CA SER A 734 19.57 3.76 -5.34
C SER A 734 20.13 4.05 -6.72
N HIS A 735 19.63 3.33 -7.73
CA HIS A 735 19.84 3.71 -9.12
C HIS A 735 19.04 4.99 -9.41
N VAL A 736 19.70 6.14 -9.34
CA VAL A 736 19.18 7.38 -9.90
C VAL A 736 19.41 7.32 -11.41
N THR A 737 18.34 7.17 -12.17
CA THR A 737 18.40 7.21 -13.63
C THR A 737 18.79 8.62 -14.07
N TRP A 738 20.02 8.77 -14.59
CA TRP A 738 20.54 9.99 -15.24
C TRP A 738 19.88 10.21 -16.61
N TYR A 739 18.60 10.54 -16.59
CA TYR A 739 17.78 10.75 -17.79
C TYR A 739 17.19 12.15 -17.69
N GLY A 740 17.75 13.11 -18.44
CA GLY A 740 17.13 14.44 -18.55
C GLY A 740 18.03 15.66 -18.70
N VAL A 741 19.16 15.59 -19.42
CA VAL A 741 19.77 16.78 -20.09
C VAL A 741 20.28 16.41 -21.50
N GLY A 742 20.02 15.18 -21.96
CA GLY A 742 20.53 14.61 -23.20
C GLY A 742 19.93 15.13 -24.50
N ALA A 743 19.30 16.31 -24.50
CA ALA A 743 19.06 17.05 -25.75
C ALA A 743 20.34 17.74 -26.25
N TYR A 744 21.40 17.88 -25.43
CA TYR A 744 22.69 18.40 -25.89
C TYR A 744 23.88 17.70 -25.22
N ARG A 745 24.46 16.76 -25.98
CA ARG A 745 25.77 16.07 -25.82
C ARG A 745 25.89 15.03 -24.69
N GLY A 746 26.38 13.87 -25.08
CA GLY A 746 26.43 12.66 -24.27
C GLY A 746 27.64 12.56 -23.35
N SER A 747 27.40 11.99 -22.17
CA SER A 747 28.37 11.23 -21.36
C SER A 747 27.63 10.62 -20.16
N THR A 748 27.70 9.29 -20.03
CA THR A 748 27.16 8.52 -18.90
C THR A 748 28.13 8.60 -17.72
N ILE A 749 27.71 9.07 -16.54
CA ILE A 749 28.57 9.18 -15.35
C ILE A 749 28.02 8.30 -14.22
N ARG A 750 28.86 7.39 -13.71
CA ARG A 750 28.62 6.62 -12.48
C ARG A 750 29.21 7.38 -11.29
N VAL A 751 28.47 7.52 -10.20
CA VAL A 751 29.02 7.96 -8.90
C VAL A 751 29.83 6.79 -8.30
N PRO A 752 31.14 6.96 -7.98
CA PRO A 752 31.89 5.91 -7.31
C PRO A 752 31.66 5.95 -5.79
N VAL A 753 31.22 4.82 -5.22
CA VAL A 753 31.31 4.52 -3.79
C VAL A 753 32.61 3.73 -3.54
N PRO A 754 33.34 3.93 -2.42
CA PRO A 754 34.62 3.27 -2.20
C PRO A 754 34.47 1.76 -1.92
N GLY A 755 35.17 0.93 -2.71
CA GLY A 755 35.22 -0.54 -2.58
C GLY A 755 34.03 -1.21 -3.30
N THR A 756 34.18 -2.04 -4.32
CA THR A 756 35.16 -3.09 -4.61
C THR A 756 35.35 -3.22 -6.14
N GLY A 757 36.50 -3.75 -6.58
CA GLY A 757 36.94 -3.81 -7.98
C GLY A 757 35.94 -4.48 -8.93
N THR A 758 35.95 -4.17 -10.23
CA THR A 758 37.06 -4.38 -11.16
C THR A 758 36.86 -3.54 -12.44
N GLY A 759 37.95 -2.99 -12.99
CA GLY A 759 37.96 -2.28 -14.29
C GLY A 759 38.39 -0.82 -14.20
N THR A 760 39.66 -0.56 -14.51
CA THR A 760 40.41 0.70 -14.39
C THR A 760 39.91 1.85 -15.27
N LEU A 761 39.44 2.94 -14.64
CA LEU A 761 39.49 4.32 -15.12
C LEU A 761 39.83 5.24 -13.92
N SER A 762 40.70 6.23 -14.13
CA SER A 762 41.40 6.96 -13.07
C SER A 762 40.49 7.84 -12.18
N LYS A 763 40.84 7.93 -10.89
CA LYS A 763 40.10 8.58 -9.78
C LYS A 763 39.97 10.12 -9.87
N THR A 764 40.36 10.76 -10.98
CA THR A 764 40.78 12.17 -11.01
C THR A 764 39.89 13.14 -11.80
N GLU A 765 38.75 12.70 -12.35
CA GLU A 765 37.98 13.53 -13.30
C GLU A 765 36.68 14.15 -12.77
N TYR A 766 36.17 13.78 -11.58
CA TYR A 766 34.88 14.31 -11.06
C TYR A 766 35.00 15.02 -9.70
N PRO A 767 34.07 15.94 -9.38
CA PRO A 767 34.03 16.57 -8.07
C PRO A 767 33.76 15.53 -6.96
N TYR A 768 34.40 15.69 -5.80
CA TYR A 768 33.98 15.05 -4.56
C TYR A 768 32.71 15.75 -4.05
N ILE A 769 31.64 14.99 -3.78
CA ILE A 769 30.28 15.52 -3.54
C ILE A 769 29.82 15.25 -2.10
N ILE A 770 29.28 16.27 -1.44
CA ILE A 770 28.50 16.14 -0.20
C ILE A 770 27.12 16.77 -0.44
N ALA A 771 26.04 16.02 -0.24
CA ALA A 771 24.65 16.52 -0.32
C ALA A 771 24.02 16.61 1.07
N LYS A 772 23.47 17.77 1.43
CA LYS A 772 22.72 18.00 2.67
C LYS A 772 21.39 18.72 2.42
N ASN A 773 20.46 18.52 3.34
CA ASN A 773 19.20 19.26 3.46
C ASN A 773 19.41 20.46 4.39
#